data_AF-A0A6G6BM13-F1
#
_entry.id   AF-A0A6G6BM13-F1
#
_cell.length_a   1.000
_cell.length_b   1.000
_cell.length_c   1.000
_cell.angle_alpha   90.00
_cell.angle_beta   90.00
_cell.angle_gamma   90.00
#
_symmetry.space_group_name_H-M   'P 1'
#
loop_
_entity.id
_entity.type
_entity.pdbx_description
1 polymer ?
#
loop_
_entity_poly.entity_id
_entity_poly.type
_entity_poly.pdbx_seq_one_letter_code
_entity_poly.pdbx_strand_id
1 'polypeptide(L)'
;MSNSIKEIISLDNNRNIIIETGQLAKQADGSAIVRVNNTILLATVVVSNDIDFLPLTVDYREKYSAGGKIPGGFIKREGRPSNEEILTMRLVDRVIRPTFSEFFRKEIQIMISLLSYDKTILPDGLAGLAASTALSVAGVPFNGPISEIRIIRINGKFFINPNIDQLEQSDLDLIVGASNNSIIMIEGEMKEIKENEFIKAIHIAHKAIKYQIEAQKRLIQKEQETIKKQLFSYSYKKTYQSYKKFLSKKNRSIQEYSILNNFKNTLSIDQKDNYEIFINQCYDEIKKIIITNMILEKGIRLDNRKFEQIRSISSIVNYLPEVHGSAIFTRGETQSLTTVTLGSSLDANRIDNVIIENQEKFYLHYNFPPFSTGEIRPIRGVSRREIGHGNLAQRALKNVIPDNNPYTIRVVSDILESNGSSSMATVCAASLALMDAGIAIKNPVAGISMGLFMNKKKTVILSDIMGDEDHFGELDFKITGTKYGITACQMDVKKPILTYDLLNTILKQALKGRIFILNKMYKILPIYRNKLKPNAPKIYTLHIPKNFIGSVIGPGGKVIQEIQSETETNIVIEEKNNKGNIEIIGKNIKKIKKAIDRIKEITFVPEIGKIYKAKVKSIKDFGAFVEISKGVEGLLHISEIRWKRLNKIEEELNIGDIIEVKFMGIDIKNKKMKLSRKILLPRPN
;
A
#
# COMPACT_ATOMS: atom_id res chain seq x y z
N MET A 1 7.19 -40.82 -22.17
CA MET A 1 6.64 -39.51 -21.77
C MET A 1 5.65 -39.78 -20.64
N SER A 2 5.78 -39.12 -19.49
CA SER A 2 4.87 -39.36 -18.36
C SER A 2 3.49 -38.76 -18.66
N ASN A 3 2.42 -39.50 -18.37
CA ASN A 3 1.05 -39.00 -18.47
C ASN A 3 0.89 -37.82 -17.49
N SER A 4 0.58 -36.63 -18.01
CA SER A 4 0.22 -35.51 -17.14
C SER A 4 -1.24 -35.61 -16.72
N ILE A 5 -1.49 -35.35 -15.44
CA ILE A 5 -2.84 -35.37 -14.85
C ILE A 5 -3.30 -33.92 -14.81
N LYS A 6 -4.53 -33.66 -15.26
CA LYS A 6 -5.09 -32.31 -15.35
C LYS A 6 -6.50 -32.25 -14.79
N GLU A 7 -6.80 -31.17 -14.08
CA GLU A 7 -8.15 -30.81 -13.62
C GLU A 7 -8.52 -29.41 -14.10
N ILE A 8 -9.80 -29.19 -14.36
CA ILE A 8 -10.34 -27.92 -14.86
C ILE A 8 -11.34 -27.38 -13.84
N ILE A 9 -11.19 -26.11 -13.50
CA ILE A 9 -12.14 -25.34 -12.70
C ILE A 9 -12.76 -24.29 -13.60
N SER A 10 -14.05 -24.42 -13.87
CA SER A 10 -14.80 -23.42 -14.62
C SER A 10 -15.08 -22.20 -13.74
N LEU A 11 -14.74 -21.01 -14.25
CA LEU A 11 -15.09 -19.72 -13.68
C LEU A 11 -16.25 -19.09 -14.48
N ASP A 12 -16.83 -18.03 -13.92
CA ASP A 12 -17.77 -17.19 -14.64
C ASP A 12 -17.12 -16.60 -15.93
N ASN A 13 -17.94 -16.39 -16.97
CA ASN A 13 -17.55 -15.86 -18.29
C ASN A 13 -16.64 -16.78 -19.14
N ASN A 14 -16.85 -18.10 -19.11
CA ASN A 14 -16.11 -19.10 -19.90
C ASN A 14 -14.58 -19.12 -19.67
N ARG A 15 -14.10 -18.56 -18.54
CA ARG A 15 -12.69 -18.66 -18.14
C ARG A 15 -12.48 -19.97 -17.38
N ASN A 16 -11.34 -20.63 -17.61
CA ASN A 16 -11.01 -21.88 -16.92
C ASN A 16 -9.66 -21.75 -16.20
N ILE A 17 -9.60 -22.23 -14.96
CA ILE A 17 -8.34 -22.51 -14.28
C ILE A 17 -8.00 -23.97 -14.54
N ILE A 18 -6.82 -24.21 -15.09
CA ILE A 18 -6.29 -25.55 -15.34
C ILE A 18 -5.19 -25.82 -14.32
N ILE A 19 -5.29 -26.93 -13.61
CA ILE A 19 -4.27 -27.42 -12.69
C ILE A 19 -3.66 -28.69 -13.30
N GLU A 20 -2.33 -28.75 -13.40
CA GLU A 20 -1.61 -29.87 -14.00
C GLU A 20 -0.42 -30.31 -13.14
N THR A 21 -0.15 -31.62 -13.09
CA THR A 21 1.04 -32.20 -12.45
C THR A 21 1.63 -33.35 -13.28
N GLY A 22 2.86 -33.77 -12.93
CA GLY A 22 3.53 -34.93 -13.54
C GLY A 22 4.37 -34.64 -14.79
N GLN A 23 4.36 -33.41 -15.31
CA GLN A 23 5.16 -33.02 -16.48
C GLN A 23 6.48 -32.32 -16.13
N LEU A 24 6.44 -31.29 -15.27
CA LEU A 24 7.61 -30.44 -14.95
C LEU A 24 8.11 -30.66 -13.52
N ALA A 25 9.40 -30.37 -13.28
CA ALA A 25 10.05 -30.38 -11.97
C ALA A 25 9.89 -31.71 -11.19
N LYS A 26 10.03 -32.85 -11.88
CA LYS A 26 9.78 -34.20 -11.34
C LYS A 26 10.73 -34.65 -10.21
N GLN A 27 11.81 -33.91 -9.97
CA GLN A 27 12.72 -34.16 -8.86
C GLN A 27 12.27 -33.51 -7.54
N ALA A 28 11.35 -32.54 -7.60
CA ALA A 28 10.71 -32.00 -6.41
C ALA A 28 9.75 -33.07 -5.84
N ASP A 29 9.54 -33.07 -4.51
CA ASP A 29 8.61 -33.98 -3.86
C ASP A 29 7.19 -33.79 -4.41
N GLY A 30 6.82 -32.55 -4.75
CA GLY A 30 5.61 -32.25 -5.50
C GLY A 30 5.76 -31.02 -6.39
N SER A 31 5.09 -31.05 -7.52
CA SER A 31 5.03 -29.93 -8.46
C SER A 31 3.62 -29.76 -9.03
N ALA A 32 3.24 -28.51 -9.29
CA ALA A 32 1.97 -28.17 -9.89
C ALA A 32 2.11 -26.97 -10.83
N ILE A 33 1.42 -27.03 -11.97
CA ILE A 33 1.25 -25.93 -12.90
C ILE A 33 -0.19 -25.44 -12.75
N VAL A 34 -0.35 -24.13 -12.55
CA VAL A 34 -1.66 -23.47 -12.61
C VAL A 34 -1.68 -22.55 -13.82
N ARG A 35 -2.68 -22.72 -14.68
CA ARG A 35 -2.84 -21.94 -15.90
C ARG A 35 -4.22 -21.30 -15.97
N VAL A 36 -4.26 -20.02 -16.30
CA VAL A 36 -5.47 -19.29 -16.69
C VAL A 36 -5.14 -18.45 -17.91
N ASN A 37 -5.82 -18.68 -19.03
CA ASN A 37 -5.42 -18.13 -20.33
C ASN A 37 -3.92 -18.40 -20.60
N ASN A 38 -3.14 -17.35 -20.87
CA ASN A 38 -1.69 -17.44 -21.05
C ASN A 38 -0.89 -17.19 -19.77
N THR A 39 -1.53 -16.92 -18.62
CA THR A 39 -0.85 -16.81 -17.34
C THR A 39 -0.53 -18.21 -16.80
N ILE A 40 0.74 -18.49 -16.52
CA ILE A 40 1.23 -19.80 -16.07
C ILE A 40 2.11 -19.63 -14.83
N LEU A 41 1.72 -20.31 -13.75
CA LEU A 41 2.50 -20.45 -12.53
C LEU A 41 3.02 -21.89 -12.41
N LEU A 42 4.28 -22.04 -12.01
CA LEU A 42 4.85 -23.31 -11.56
C LEU A 42 5.14 -23.23 -10.06
N ALA A 43 4.52 -24.11 -9.29
CA ALA A 43 4.83 -24.31 -7.88
C ALA A 43 5.58 -25.65 -7.69
N THR A 44 6.61 -25.63 -6.84
CA THR A 44 7.37 -26.82 -6.45
C THR A 44 7.55 -26.86 -4.94
N VAL A 45 7.49 -28.05 -4.38
CA VAL A 45 7.69 -28.31 -2.95
C VAL A 45 8.85 -29.29 -2.79
N VAL A 46 9.76 -28.93 -1.89
CA VAL A 46 10.82 -29.83 -1.40
C VAL A 46 10.74 -29.91 0.12
N VAL A 47 10.86 -31.11 0.66
CA VAL A 47 10.83 -31.42 2.08
C VAL A 47 12.16 -32.03 2.50
N SER A 48 12.76 -31.49 3.56
CA SER A 48 14.02 -32.03 4.09
C SER A 48 13.82 -33.31 4.90
N ASN A 49 14.95 -33.91 5.29
CA ASN A 49 15.01 -34.83 6.43
C ASN A 49 14.75 -34.09 7.75
N ASP A 50 14.49 -34.82 8.84
CA ASP A 50 14.02 -34.25 10.12
C ASP A 50 14.95 -33.15 10.68
N ILE A 51 14.36 -32.03 11.12
CA ILE A 51 15.03 -30.87 11.74
C ILE A 51 14.22 -30.44 12.98
N ASP A 52 14.85 -29.79 13.96
CA ASP A 52 14.24 -29.48 15.26
C ASP A 52 13.08 -28.46 15.26
N PHE A 53 12.75 -27.82 14.12
CA PHE A 53 11.66 -26.85 13.98
C PHE A 53 10.90 -27.00 12.65
N LEU A 54 9.84 -26.20 12.43
CA LEU A 54 9.16 -26.06 11.13
C LEU A 54 9.65 -24.81 10.37
N PRO A 55 10.78 -24.88 9.64
CA PRO A 55 11.12 -23.87 8.65
C PRO A 55 10.22 -24.06 7.43
N LEU A 56 9.09 -23.34 7.41
CA LEU A 56 8.34 -23.12 6.17
C LEU A 56 8.89 -21.88 5.49
N THR A 57 9.40 -22.04 4.27
CA THR A 57 9.86 -20.96 3.41
C THR A 57 9.03 -20.93 2.14
N VAL A 58 8.37 -19.80 1.88
CA VAL A 58 7.71 -19.53 0.60
C VAL A 58 8.51 -18.50 -0.18
N ASP A 59 8.82 -18.79 -1.45
CA ASP A 59 9.48 -17.88 -2.38
C ASP A 59 8.66 -17.78 -3.67
N TYR A 60 8.13 -16.60 -3.98
CA TYR A 60 7.38 -16.29 -5.19
C TYR A 60 8.22 -15.36 -6.07
N ARG A 61 8.38 -15.70 -7.36
CA ARG A 61 9.23 -14.96 -8.29
C ARG A 61 8.54 -14.66 -9.61
N GLU A 62 8.62 -13.41 -10.02
CA GLU A 62 8.21 -12.92 -11.33
C GLU A 62 9.43 -12.85 -12.25
N LYS A 63 9.53 -13.78 -13.20
CA LYS A 63 10.59 -13.74 -14.21
C LYS A 63 10.22 -12.68 -15.26
N TYR A 64 11.12 -11.76 -15.59
CA TYR A 64 10.83 -10.73 -16.60
C TYR A 64 10.56 -11.35 -17.98
N SER A 65 11.17 -12.51 -18.25
CA SER A 65 10.87 -13.31 -19.44
C SER A 65 9.41 -13.77 -19.52
N ALA A 66 8.68 -13.89 -18.40
CA ALA A 66 7.26 -14.23 -18.40
C ALA A 66 6.39 -13.19 -19.11
N GLY A 67 6.82 -11.91 -19.05
CA GLY A 67 6.21 -10.80 -19.80
C GLY A 67 6.95 -10.44 -21.09
N GLY A 68 7.95 -11.23 -21.50
CA GLY A 68 8.79 -10.93 -22.67
C GLY A 68 9.68 -9.68 -22.50
N LYS A 69 10.05 -9.33 -21.26
CA LYS A 69 10.83 -8.13 -20.93
C LYS A 69 12.24 -8.48 -20.48
N ILE A 70 13.15 -7.52 -20.61
CA ILE A 70 14.48 -7.54 -19.98
C ILE A 70 14.43 -6.63 -18.74
N PRO A 71 14.98 -7.04 -17.58
CA PRO A 71 14.99 -6.21 -16.38
C PRO A 71 15.59 -4.81 -16.62
N GLY A 72 14.96 -3.76 -16.07
CA GLY A 72 15.39 -2.37 -16.26
C GLY A 72 16.76 -2.05 -15.66
N GLY A 73 17.16 -2.74 -14.58
CA GLY A 73 18.40 -2.50 -13.84
C GLY A 73 19.70 -2.70 -14.65
N PHE A 74 20.83 -2.21 -14.12
CA PHE A 74 22.14 -2.27 -14.79
C PHE A 74 22.61 -3.69 -15.11
N ILE A 75 22.37 -4.65 -14.20
CA ILE A 75 22.84 -6.04 -14.31
C ILE A 75 22.00 -6.87 -15.31
N LYS A 76 20.83 -6.36 -15.76
CA LYS A 76 19.91 -7.03 -16.71
C LYS A 76 19.49 -8.45 -16.29
N ARG A 77 19.40 -8.68 -14.98
CA ARG A 77 19.01 -9.94 -14.35
C ARG A 77 18.10 -9.66 -13.15
N GLU A 78 17.18 -10.57 -12.84
CA GLU A 78 16.38 -10.53 -11.62
C GLU A 78 17.28 -10.51 -10.38
N GLY A 79 17.01 -9.57 -9.47
CA GLY A 79 17.81 -9.32 -8.27
C GLY A 79 17.08 -9.68 -6.98
N ARG A 80 17.19 -8.79 -5.99
CA ARG A 80 16.39 -8.90 -4.76
C ARG A 80 14.89 -8.90 -5.10
N PRO A 81 14.05 -9.64 -4.35
CA PRO A 81 12.63 -9.65 -4.63
C PRO A 81 12.01 -8.26 -4.46
N SER A 82 11.03 -7.97 -5.30
CA SER A 82 10.22 -6.75 -5.26
C SER A 82 9.27 -6.76 -4.04
N ASN A 83 8.68 -5.61 -3.72
CA ASN A 83 7.67 -5.55 -2.66
C ASN A 83 6.47 -6.45 -2.99
N GLU A 84 6.00 -6.47 -4.24
CA GLU A 84 4.86 -7.32 -4.65
C GLU A 84 5.17 -8.81 -4.56
N GLU A 85 6.39 -9.22 -4.93
CA GLU A 85 6.84 -10.60 -4.76
C GLU A 85 6.85 -10.98 -3.26
N ILE A 86 7.38 -10.11 -2.40
CA ILE A 86 7.42 -10.32 -0.95
C ILE A 86 6.01 -10.36 -0.34
N LEU A 87 5.09 -9.51 -0.80
CA LEU A 87 3.70 -9.50 -0.36
C LEU A 87 3.00 -10.80 -0.77
N THR A 88 3.20 -11.26 -2.01
CA THR A 88 2.66 -12.55 -2.49
C THR A 88 3.20 -13.73 -1.70
N MET A 89 4.52 -13.76 -1.42
CA MET A 89 5.10 -14.77 -0.53
C MET A 89 4.41 -14.81 0.84
N ARG A 90 4.10 -13.64 1.40
CA ARG A 90 3.45 -13.53 2.71
C ARG A 90 1.99 -13.97 2.68
N LEU A 91 1.25 -13.67 1.62
CA LEU A 91 -0.13 -14.12 1.47
C LEU A 91 -0.20 -15.65 1.55
N VAL A 92 0.58 -16.30 0.69
CA VAL A 92 0.67 -17.77 0.62
C VAL A 92 1.15 -18.38 1.94
N ASP A 93 2.21 -17.83 2.53
CA ASP A 93 2.73 -18.31 3.82
C ASP A 93 1.68 -18.26 4.94
N ARG A 94 0.94 -17.16 5.03
CA ARG A 94 -0.07 -16.94 6.08
C ARG A 94 -1.25 -17.90 5.97
N VAL A 95 -1.60 -18.34 4.77
CA VAL A 95 -2.67 -19.33 4.56
C VAL A 95 -2.20 -20.74 4.85
N ILE A 96 -0.98 -21.09 4.43
CA ILE A 96 -0.47 -22.46 4.53
C ILE A 96 0.07 -22.78 5.93
N ARG A 97 0.83 -21.87 6.55
CA ARG A 97 1.48 -22.11 7.85
C ARG A 97 0.55 -22.66 8.96
N PRO A 98 -0.66 -22.15 9.19
CA PRO A 98 -1.56 -22.67 10.24
C PRO A 98 -2.13 -24.06 9.93
N THR A 99 -2.01 -24.55 8.69
CA THR A 99 -2.53 -25.87 8.30
C THR A 99 -1.63 -27.02 8.75
N PHE A 100 -0.36 -26.74 9.06
CA PHE A 100 0.57 -27.75 9.57
C PHE A 100 0.31 -28.05 11.04
N SER A 101 0.61 -29.29 11.43
CA SER A 101 0.65 -29.67 12.84
C SER A 101 1.76 -28.90 13.55
N GLU A 102 1.54 -28.45 14.79
CA GLU A 102 2.60 -27.90 15.65
C GLU A 102 3.73 -28.92 15.90
N PHE A 103 3.45 -30.21 15.70
CA PHE A 103 4.40 -31.32 15.80
C PHE A 103 5.08 -31.68 14.49
N PHE A 104 4.84 -30.94 13.40
CA PHE A 104 5.50 -31.21 12.13
C PHE A 104 6.92 -30.60 12.15
N ARG A 105 7.94 -31.43 11.88
CA ARG A 105 9.37 -31.13 12.13
C ARG A 105 10.27 -31.37 10.91
N LYS A 106 9.77 -31.00 9.73
CA LYS A 106 10.56 -31.03 8.49
C LYS A 106 10.61 -29.64 7.88
N GLU A 107 11.75 -29.27 7.31
CA GLU A 107 11.84 -28.06 6.48
C GLU A 107 10.99 -28.25 5.24
N ILE A 108 10.24 -27.21 4.89
CA ILE A 108 9.45 -27.17 3.68
C ILE A 108 9.85 -25.91 2.92
N GLN A 109 10.34 -26.10 1.70
CA GLN A 109 10.55 -25.02 0.76
C GLN A 109 9.49 -25.09 -0.35
N ILE A 110 8.72 -24.01 -0.48
CA ILE A 110 7.76 -23.80 -1.55
C ILE A 110 8.30 -22.72 -2.47
N MET A 111 8.58 -23.06 -3.73
CA MET A 111 8.96 -22.08 -4.75
C MET A 111 7.85 -21.94 -5.77
N ILE A 112 7.47 -20.71 -6.09
CA ILE A 112 6.42 -20.38 -7.05
C ILE A 112 7.03 -19.44 -8.08
N SER A 113 6.98 -19.80 -9.36
CA SER A 113 7.51 -18.98 -10.46
C SER A 113 6.40 -18.61 -11.45
N LEU A 114 6.28 -17.32 -11.75
CA LEU A 114 5.53 -16.85 -12.92
C LEU A 114 6.36 -17.13 -14.17
N LEU A 115 5.85 -18.04 -15.01
CA LEU A 115 6.53 -18.49 -16.23
C LEU A 115 6.02 -17.78 -17.47
N SER A 116 4.74 -17.41 -17.49
CA SER A 116 4.12 -16.65 -18.57
C SER A 116 3.03 -15.77 -17.99
N TYR A 117 2.86 -14.57 -18.52
CA TYR A 117 1.93 -13.56 -18.01
C TYR A 117 1.00 -13.04 -19.10
N ASP A 118 -0.30 -13.25 -18.89
CA ASP A 118 -1.39 -12.61 -19.61
C ASP A 118 -1.86 -11.37 -18.83
N LYS A 119 -1.86 -10.20 -19.48
CA LYS A 119 -2.26 -8.92 -18.87
C LYS A 119 -3.68 -8.90 -18.31
N THR A 120 -4.52 -9.86 -18.72
CA THR A 120 -5.91 -9.97 -18.25
C THR A 120 -6.05 -10.71 -16.91
N ILE A 121 -4.98 -11.31 -16.38
CA ILE A 121 -5.05 -12.17 -15.19
C ILE A 121 -4.00 -11.78 -14.16
N LEU A 122 -4.44 -11.41 -12.96
CA LEU A 122 -3.55 -11.22 -11.81
C LEU A 122 -3.11 -12.58 -11.24
N PRO A 123 -1.79 -12.86 -11.14
CA PRO A 123 -1.28 -14.18 -10.72
C PRO A 123 -1.24 -14.39 -9.21
N ASP A 124 -1.26 -13.33 -8.41
CA ASP A 124 -1.22 -13.40 -6.95
C ASP A 124 -2.38 -14.21 -6.36
N GLY A 125 -3.60 -14.01 -6.87
CA GLY A 125 -4.80 -14.78 -6.51
C GLY A 125 -4.79 -16.24 -6.99
N LEU A 126 -3.71 -16.71 -7.62
CA LEU A 126 -3.52 -18.09 -8.05
C LEU A 126 -2.31 -18.75 -7.35
N ALA A 127 -1.48 -17.97 -6.65
CA ALA A 127 -0.25 -18.46 -6.03
C ALA A 127 -0.53 -19.46 -4.91
N GLY A 128 -1.49 -19.17 -4.02
CA GLY A 128 -1.91 -20.09 -2.96
C GLY A 128 -2.48 -21.41 -3.50
N LEU A 129 -3.25 -21.35 -4.60
CA LEU A 129 -3.77 -22.55 -5.29
C LEU A 129 -2.62 -23.43 -5.81
N ALA A 130 -1.64 -22.82 -6.47
CA ALA A 130 -0.49 -23.53 -7.01
C ALA A 130 0.34 -24.19 -5.89
N ALA A 131 0.63 -23.44 -4.82
CA ALA A 131 1.36 -23.94 -3.65
C ALA A 131 0.63 -25.10 -2.95
N SER A 132 -0.67 -24.94 -2.69
CA SER A 132 -1.49 -25.98 -2.06
C SER A 132 -1.57 -27.25 -2.92
N THR A 133 -1.69 -27.09 -4.23
CA THR A 133 -1.69 -28.24 -5.15
C THR A 133 -0.35 -28.98 -5.07
N ALA A 134 0.77 -28.26 -5.18
CA ALA A 134 2.09 -28.86 -5.14
C ALA A 134 2.38 -29.56 -3.80
N LEU A 135 1.95 -28.98 -2.67
CA LEU A 135 2.04 -29.59 -1.34
C LEU A 135 1.27 -30.90 -1.25
N SER A 136 0.07 -30.91 -1.83
CA SER A 136 -0.79 -32.08 -1.79
C SER A 136 -0.27 -33.19 -2.70
N VAL A 137 0.29 -32.85 -3.88
CA VAL A 137 0.99 -33.79 -4.77
C VAL A 137 2.21 -34.40 -4.06
N ALA A 138 2.93 -33.60 -3.27
CA ALA A 138 4.06 -34.06 -2.47
C ALA A 138 3.66 -35.03 -1.34
N GLY A 139 2.36 -35.20 -1.06
CA GLY A 139 1.89 -36.06 0.02
C GLY A 139 2.26 -35.57 1.42
N VAL A 140 2.62 -34.29 1.56
CA VAL A 140 2.96 -33.70 2.86
C VAL A 140 1.72 -33.72 3.77
N PRO A 141 1.84 -34.10 5.04
CA PRO A 141 0.70 -34.09 5.96
C PRO A 141 0.39 -32.66 6.43
N PHE A 142 -0.62 -32.05 5.84
CA PHE A 142 -1.17 -30.75 6.25
C PHE A 142 -2.71 -30.78 6.24
N ASN A 143 -3.35 -29.92 7.03
CA ASN A 143 -4.81 -29.82 7.13
C ASN A 143 -5.42 -28.99 5.97
N GLY A 144 -5.04 -29.32 4.73
CA GLY A 144 -5.60 -28.71 3.52
C GLY A 144 -6.43 -29.70 2.68
N PRO A 145 -6.57 -29.48 1.36
CA PRO A 145 -5.99 -28.38 0.60
C PRO A 145 -6.63 -27.02 0.95
N ILE A 146 -5.92 -25.94 0.62
CA ILE A 146 -6.37 -24.55 0.73
C ILE A 146 -6.45 -23.92 -0.66
N SER A 147 -7.07 -22.75 -0.75
CA SER A 147 -6.88 -21.88 -1.90
C SER A 147 -7.02 -20.41 -1.55
N GLU A 148 -6.61 -19.56 -2.47
CA GLU A 148 -6.70 -18.11 -2.41
C GLU A 148 -7.42 -17.59 -3.64
N ILE A 149 -8.22 -16.54 -3.48
CA ILE A 149 -8.79 -15.78 -4.60
C ILE A 149 -8.75 -14.29 -4.29
N ARG A 150 -8.74 -13.47 -5.34
CA ARG A 150 -8.96 -12.02 -5.25
C ARG A 150 -10.41 -11.71 -5.57
N ILE A 151 -11.08 -10.90 -4.76
CA ILE A 151 -12.44 -10.42 -4.99
C ILE A 151 -12.46 -8.90 -4.94
N ILE A 152 -13.06 -8.29 -5.95
CA ILE A 152 -13.29 -6.85 -5.98
C ILE A 152 -14.78 -6.52 -6.09
N ARG A 153 -15.12 -5.24 -5.89
CA ARG A 153 -16.46 -4.72 -6.17
C ARG A 153 -16.40 -3.48 -7.06
N ILE A 154 -17.25 -3.45 -8.09
CA ILE A 154 -17.43 -2.31 -9.00
C ILE A 154 -18.93 -2.06 -9.11
N ASN A 155 -19.39 -0.83 -8.82
CA ASN A 155 -20.80 -0.43 -8.92
C ASN A 155 -21.77 -1.42 -8.24
N GLY A 156 -21.39 -1.92 -7.05
CA GLY A 156 -22.18 -2.87 -6.27
C GLY A 156 -22.12 -4.34 -6.72
N LYS A 157 -21.42 -4.65 -7.82
CA LYS A 157 -21.26 -6.03 -8.33
C LYS A 157 -19.88 -6.58 -7.95
N PHE A 158 -19.85 -7.84 -7.51
CA PHE A 158 -18.62 -8.53 -7.12
C PHE A 158 -18.00 -9.27 -8.30
N PHE A 159 -16.67 -9.23 -8.40
CA PHE A 159 -15.90 -9.94 -9.42
C PHE A 159 -14.79 -10.76 -8.76
N ILE A 160 -14.64 -12.02 -9.16
CA ILE A 160 -13.59 -12.92 -8.71
C ILE A 160 -12.46 -12.94 -9.74
N ASN A 161 -11.22 -12.86 -9.25
CA ASN A 161 -9.98 -12.82 -10.03
C ASN A 161 -10.10 -11.82 -11.20
N PRO A 162 -10.22 -10.52 -10.86
CA PRO A 162 -10.37 -9.45 -11.83
C PRO A 162 -9.09 -9.21 -12.62
N ASN A 163 -9.19 -8.42 -13.69
CA ASN A 163 -8.04 -7.85 -14.37
C ASN A 163 -7.59 -6.51 -13.74
N ILE A 164 -6.49 -5.94 -14.22
CA ILE A 164 -5.91 -4.68 -13.71
C ILE A 164 -6.89 -3.51 -13.89
N ASP A 165 -7.51 -3.36 -15.07
CA ASP A 165 -8.42 -2.25 -15.36
C ASP A 165 -9.65 -2.24 -14.42
N GLN A 166 -10.15 -3.43 -14.09
CA GLN A 166 -11.24 -3.61 -13.14
C GLN A 166 -10.81 -3.25 -11.71
N LEU A 167 -9.55 -3.52 -11.34
CA LEU A 167 -9.02 -3.20 -10.02
C LEU A 167 -8.98 -1.69 -9.77
N GLU A 168 -8.59 -0.89 -10.78
CA GLU A 168 -8.56 0.58 -10.68
C GLU A 168 -9.95 1.20 -10.43
N GLN A 169 -11.00 0.57 -10.99
CA GLN A 169 -12.39 1.01 -10.85
C GLN A 169 -13.04 0.55 -9.55
N SER A 170 -12.39 -0.34 -8.80
CA SER A 170 -12.98 -0.98 -7.63
C SER A 170 -13.08 -0.07 -6.42
N ASP A 171 -14.06 -0.34 -5.55
CA ASP A 171 -14.20 0.29 -4.23
C ASP A 171 -13.90 -0.66 -3.06
N LEU A 172 -13.68 -1.93 -3.37
CA LEU A 172 -13.28 -3.01 -2.47
C LEU A 172 -12.33 -3.91 -3.26
N ASP A 173 -11.21 -4.26 -2.64
CA ASP A 173 -10.23 -5.20 -3.16
C ASP A 173 -9.68 -6.08 -2.03
N LEU A 174 -10.03 -7.37 -2.04
CA LEU A 174 -9.65 -8.34 -1.01
C LEU A 174 -9.02 -9.57 -1.64
N ILE A 175 -7.93 -10.05 -1.05
CA ILE A 175 -7.46 -11.42 -1.20
C ILE A 175 -7.96 -12.21 0.02
N VAL A 176 -8.60 -13.34 -0.27
CA VAL A 176 -9.14 -14.25 0.75
C VAL A 176 -8.50 -15.62 0.55
N GLY A 177 -7.89 -16.13 1.61
CA GLY A 177 -7.37 -17.50 1.69
C GLY A 177 -8.20 -18.34 2.64
N ALA A 178 -8.61 -19.52 2.20
CA ALA A 178 -9.50 -20.38 2.98
C ALA A 178 -9.24 -21.87 2.73
N SER A 179 -9.67 -22.68 3.70
CA SER A 179 -9.91 -24.12 3.55
C SER A 179 -11.36 -24.37 3.14
N ASN A 180 -11.76 -25.64 3.02
CA ASN A 180 -13.15 -25.99 2.70
C ASN A 180 -14.16 -25.52 3.77
N ASN A 181 -13.70 -25.39 5.01
CA ASN A 181 -14.57 -25.21 6.17
C ASN A 181 -14.38 -23.87 6.88
N SER A 182 -13.25 -23.19 6.68
CA SER A 182 -12.95 -21.94 7.38
C SER A 182 -12.11 -20.98 6.53
N ILE A 183 -12.40 -19.69 6.69
CA ILE A 183 -11.48 -18.62 6.29
C ILE A 183 -10.22 -18.73 7.16
N ILE A 184 -9.06 -18.57 6.53
CA ILE A 184 -7.76 -18.61 7.20
C ILE A 184 -7.13 -17.23 7.19
N MET A 185 -7.15 -16.56 6.03
CA MET A 185 -6.46 -15.30 5.82
C MET A 185 -7.33 -14.34 5.02
N ILE A 186 -7.31 -13.06 5.39
CA ILE A 186 -7.82 -11.98 4.57
C ILE A 186 -6.76 -10.89 4.52
N GLU A 187 -6.58 -10.27 3.36
CA GLU A 187 -5.86 -9.02 3.23
C GLU A 187 -6.53 -8.15 2.18
N GLY A 188 -6.67 -6.85 2.42
CA GLY A 188 -7.19 -5.98 1.38
C GLY A 188 -7.45 -4.55 1.80
N GLU A 189 -7.97 -3.80 0.84
CA GLU A 189 -8.17 -2.36 0.88
C GLU A 189 -9.53 -1.95 0.29
N MET A 190 -10.03 -0.80 0.73
CA MET A 190 -11.39 -0.38 0.45
C MET A 190 -11.51 1.15 0.45
N LYS A 191 -12.54 1.66 -0.24
CA LYS A 191 -12.94 3.07 -0.25
C LYS A 191 -14.11 3.30 0.73
N GLU A 192 -13.83 3.20 2.04
CA GLU A 192 -14.80 3.43 3.13
C GLU A 192 -16.08 2.57 3.06
N ILE A 193 -15.93 1.24 2.94
CA ILE A 193 -17.08 0.32 2.84
C ILE A 193 -17.69 -0.02 4.22
N LYS A 194 -18.95 -0.46 4.22
CA LYS A 194 -19.64 -0.95 5.42
C LYS A 194 -19.28 -2.41 5.75
N GLU A 195 -19.37 -2.77 7.03
CA GLU A 195 -19.06 -4.10 7.56
C GLU A 195 -19.93 -5.22 6.94
N ASN A 196 -21.19 -4.94 6.63
CA ASN A 196 -22.09 -5.91 5.98
C ASN A 196 -21.65 -6.27 4.56
N GLU A 197 -21.19 -5.29 3.79
CA GLU A 197 -20.66 -5.48 2.44
C GLU A 197 -19.34 -6.26 2.46
N PHE A 198 -18.51 -6.02 3.48
CA PHE A 198 -17.30 -6.79 3.73
C PHE A 198 -17.61 -8.29 3.97
N ILE A 199 -18.61 -8.60 4.82
CA ILE A 199 -19.02 -10.00 5.07
C ILE A 199 -19.57 -10.66 3.81
N LYS A 200 -20.37 -9.96 3.00
CA LYS A 200 -20.89 -10.46 1.73
C LYS A 200 -19.75 -10.86 0.78
N ALA A 201 -18.72 -10.02 0.66
CA ALA A 201 -17.55 -10.30 -0.16
C ALA A 201 -16.85 -11.60 0.28
N ILE A 202 -16.63 -11.77 1.58
CA ILE A 202 -15.98 -12.97 2.14
C ILE A 202 -16.80 -14.23 1.86
N HIS A 203 -18.12 -14.15 1.96
CA HIS A 203 -19.01 -15.28 1.69
C HIS A 203 -18.90 -15.75 0.22
N ILE A 204 -18.93 -14.80 -0.72
CA ILE A 204 -18.78 -15.06 -2.15
C ILE A 204 -17.40 -15.67 -2.44
N ALA A 205 -16.34 -15.08 -1.86
CA ALA A 205 -14.97 -15.57 -2.00
C ALA A 205 -14.80 -17.01 -1.51
N HIS A 206 -15.31 -17.32 -0.31
CA HIS A 206 -15.22 -18.66 0.26
C HIS A 206 -15.96 -19.69 -0.60
N LYS A 207 -17.13 -19.35 -1.16
CA LYS A 207 -17.85 -20.22 -2.08
C LYS A 207 -17.01 -20.55 -3.32
N ALA A 208 -16.33 -19.57 -3.90
CA ALA A 208 -15.44 -19.78 -5.04
C ALA A 208 -14.24 -20.67 -4.71
N ILE A 209 -13.61 -20.44 -3.55
CA ILE A 209 -12.46 -21.23 -3.06
C ILE A 209 -12.82 -22.72 -2.92
N LYS A 210 -14.03 -23.05 -2.46
CA LYS A 210 -14.48 -24.45 -2.32
C LYS A 210 -14.43 -25.21 -3.64
N TYR A 211 -14.79 -24.60 -4.76
CA TYR A 211 -14.68 -25.26 -6.08
C TYR A 211 -13.22 -25.56 -6.45
N GLN A 212 -12.29 -24.66 -6.12
CA GLN A 212 -10.85 -24.88 -6.36
C GLN A 212 -10.28 -26.00 -5.47
N ILE A 213 -10.76 -26.11 -4.23
CA ILE A 213 -10.40 -27.18 -3.30
C ILE A 213 -10.90 -28.54 -3.79
N GLU A 214 -12.14 -28.63 -4.27
CA GLU A 214 -12.68 -29.87 -4.81
C GLU A 214 -11.93 -30.34 -6.07
N ALA A 215 -11.47 -29.41 -6.90
CA ALA A 215 -10.61 -29.75 -8.04
C ALA A 215 -9.23 -30.28 -7.61
N GLN A 216 -8.60 -29.68 -6.60
CA GLN A 216 -7.35 -30.22 -6.03
C GLN A 216 -7.54 -31.66 -5.55
N LYS A 217 -8.62 -31.94 -4.81
CA LYS A 217 -8.93 -33.28 -4.31
C LYS A 217 -9.12 -34.30 -5.45
N ARG A 218 -9.79 -33.92 -6.54
CA ARG A 218 -9.94 -34.81 -7.72
C ARG A 218 -8.61 -35.08 -8.42
N LEU A 219 -7.72 -34.09 -8.48
CA LEU A 219 -6.39 -34.23 -9.08
C LEU A 219 -5.52 -35.26 -8.32
N ILE A 220 -5.66 -35.31 -7.00
CA ILE A 220 -4.88 -36.19 -6.11
C ILE A 220 -5.71 -37.46 -5.84
N GLN A 221 -5.67 -38.42 -6.76
CA GLN A 221 -6.31 -39.74 -6.58
C GLN A 221 -5.57 -40.64 -5.57
N LYS A 222 -5.32 -40.16 -4.35
CA LYS A 222 -4.81 -41.00 -3.25
C LYS A 222 -5.54 -40.70 -1.95
N GLU A 223 -6.13 -41.73 -1.36
CA GLU A 223 -6.44 -41.76 0.07
C GLU A 223 -5.12 -41.58 0.84
N GLN A 224 -5.02 -40.50 1.62
CA GLN A 224 -3.98 -40.41 2.63
C GLN A 224 -4.37 -41.31 3.80
N GLU A 225 -3.55 -42.33 4.03
CA GLU A 225 -3.60 -43.21 5.18
C GLU A 225 -3.68 -42.44 6.50
N THR A 226 -4.58 -42.91 7.34
CA THR A 226 -4.88 -42.38 8.66
C THR A 226 -3.81 -42.81 9.66
N ILE A 227 -2.62 -42.22 9.61
CA ILE A 227 -1.70 -42.33 10.76
C ILE A 227 -1.94 -41.17 11.71
N LYS A 228 -3.00 -41.28 12.50
CA LYS A 228 -3.19 -40.48 13.73
C LYS A 228 -4.13 -41.20 14.70
N LYS A 229 -3.54 -41.94 15.64
CA LYS A 229 -3.97 -42.07 17.06
C LYS A 229 -3.08 -43.10 17.76
N GLN A 230 -1.94 -42.67 18.29
CA GLN A 230 -1.36 -43.30 19.50
C GLN A 230 -0.19 -42.55 20.16
N LEU A 231 0.36 -41.50 19.57
CA LEU A 231 1.51 -40.80 20.18
C LEU A 231 1.18 -39.63 21.11
N PHE A 232 -0.09 -39.25 21.29
CA PHE A 232 -0.46 -38.04 22.04
C PHE A 232 -0.95 -38.30 23.48
N SER A 233 -1.21 -39.56 23.84
CA SER A 233 -1.86 -39.91 25.11
C SER A 233 -0.90 -40.31 26.24
N TYR A 234 0.43 -40.19 26.07
CA TYR A 234 1.39 -40.56 27.11
C TYR A 234 2.02 -39.36 27.83
N SER A 235 2.16 -38.21 27.17
CA SER A 235 3.04 -37.12 27.64
C SER A 235 2.35 -35.95 28.37
N TYR A 236 1.01 -35.90 28.42
CA TYR A 236 0.29 -34.73 28.95
C TYR A 236 -0.03 -34.84 30.46
N LYS A 237 -0.16 -36.06 30.99
CA LYS A 237 -0.68 -36.28 32.35
C LYS A 237 0.33 -36.01 33.47
N LYS A 238 1.64 -36.12 33.22
CA LYS A 238 2.68 -35.92 34.24
C LYS A 238 3.11 -34.46 34.42
N THR A 239 2.90 -33.61 33.42
CA THR A 239 3.43 -32.23 33.42
C THR A 239 2.45 -31.20 34.01
N TYR A 240 1.16 -31.54 34.05
CA TYR A 240 0.07 -30.60 34.41
C TYR A 240 -0.03 -30.27 35.91
N GLN A 241 0.55 -31.08 36.81
CA GLN A 241 0.31 -30.94 38.25
C GLN A 241 1.24 -29.95 38.98
N SER A 242 2.27 -29.38 38.34
CA SER A 242 3.33 -28.66 39.07
C SER A 242 3.17 -27.12 39.17
N TYR A 243 2.42 -26.44 38.30
CA TYR A 243 2.60 -24.98 38.14
C TYR A 243 1.36 -24.12 38.37
N LYS A 244 0.84 -24.13 39.61
CA LYS A 244 -0.31 -23.34 40.03
C LYS A 244 0.08 -22.20 40.98
N LYS A 245 0.83 -21.16 40.53
CA LYS A 245 0.86 -19.82 41.19
C LYS A 245 1.66 -18.71 40.47
N PHE A 246 1.03 -17.53 40.37
CA PHE A 246 1.53 -16.13 40.23
C PHE A 246 1.88 -15.44 38.88
N LEU A 247 0.93 -14.55 38.50
CA LEU A 247 0.84 -13.12 38.05
C LEU A 247 2.01 -12.16 37.69
N SER A 248 1.79 -11.48 36.54
CA SER A 248 2.06 -10.05 36.14
C SER A 248 3.37 -9.60 35.42
N LYS A 249 3.21 -8.79 34.33
CA LYS A 249 4.02 -8.72 33.08
C LYS A 249 5.43 -8.11 33.10
N LYS A 250 5.74 -7.04 33.85
CA LYS A 250 7.09 -6.41 33.80
C LYS A 250 8.13 -7.15 34.66
N ASN A 251 7.66 -7.78 35.74
CA ASN A 251 8.42 -8.73 36.53
C ASN A 251 8.35 -10.17 35.95
N ARG A 252 7.38 -10.44 35.08
CA ARG A 252 7.18 -11.73 34.40
C ARG A 252 8.37 -12.10 33.53
N SER A 253 8.83 -11.23 32.63
CA SER A 253 9.94 -11.57 31.71
C SER A 253 11.19 -12.00 32.48
N ILE A 254 11.55 -11.27 33.54
CA ILE A 254 12.74 -11.55 34.37
C ILE A 254 12.53 -12.84 35.19
N GLN A 255 11.36 -13.03 35.81
CA GLN A 255 11.07 -14.23 36.60
C GLN A 255 10.88 -15.48 35.73
N GLU A 256 10.27 -15.36 34.57
CA GLU A 256 10.09 -16.41 33.57
C GLU A 256 11.43 -16.89 33.02
N TYR A 257 12.32 -15.96 32.65
CA TYR A 257 13.70 -16.30 32.30
C TYR A 257 14.42 -16.94 33.49
N SER A 258 14.20 -16.48 34.73
CA SER A 258 14.80 -17.11 35.91
C SER A 258 14.28 -18.52 36.18
N ILE A 259 12.98 -18.79 35.99
CA ILE A 259 12.36 -20.11 36.19
C ILE A 259 12.80 -21.07 35.09
N LEU A 260 12.81 -20.61 33.84
CA LEU A 260 13.32 -21.37 32.70
C LEU A 260 14.81 -21.67 32.87
N ASN A 261 15.62 -20.68 33.27
CA ASN A 261 17.05 -20.87 33.53
C ASN A 261 17.31 -21.76 34.75
N ASN A 262 16.50 -21.66 35.81
CA ASN A 262 16.61 -22.54 36.97
C ASN A 262 16.26 -23.99 36.61
N PHE A 263 15.22 -24.21 35.81
CA PHE A 263 14.90 -25.54 35.27
C PHE A 263 16.03 -26.05 34.35
N LYS A 264 16.51 -25.22 33.41
CA LYS A 264 17.66 -25.56 32.57
C LYS A 264 18.87 -25.93 33.44
N ASN A 265 19.15 -25.19 34.51
CA ASN A 265 20.26 -25.45 35.43
C ASN A 265 20.16 -26.74 36.23
N THR A 266 18.99 -27.40 36.28
CA THR A 266 18.86 -28.76 36.83
C THR A 266 19.23 -29.86 35.84
N LEU A 267 19.48 -29.52 34.56
CA LEU A 267 19.88 -30.43 33.49
C LEU A 267 21.40 -30.41 33.27
N SER A 268 21.98 -31.54 32.82
CA SER A 268 23.39 -31.59 32.44
C SER A 268 23.68 -30.72 31.20
N ILE A 269 24.95 -30.36 30.96
CA ILE A 269 25.36 -29.59 29.76
C ILE A 269 24.84 -30.25 28.48
N ASP A 270 25.04 -31.57 28.32
CA ASP A 270 24.58 -32.30 27.12
C ASP A 270 23.05 -32.32 26.97
N GLN A 271 22.31 -32.27 28.08
CA GLN A 271 20.85 -32.21 28.04
C GLN A 271 20.34 -30.80 27.72
N LYS A 272 21.06 -29.75 28.15
CA LYS A 272 20.70 -28.37 27.80
C LYS A 272 20.81 -28.16 26.30
N ASP A 273 21.93 -28.52 25.69
CA ASP A 273 22.17 -28.28 24.26
C ASP A 273 21.24 -29.12 23.37
N ASN A 274 20.96 -30.38 23.75
CA ASN A 274 20.09 -31.27 22.97
C ASN A 274 18.58 -30.98 23.13
N TYR A 275 18.14 -30.38 24.25
CA TYR A 275 16.70 -30.17 24.54
C TYR A 275 16.28 -28.70 24.65
N GLU A 276 17.17 -27.74 24.49
CA GLU A 276 16.85 -26.31 24.66
C GLU A 276 15.63 -25.86 23.85
N ILE A 277 15.55 -26.25 22.57
CA ILE A 277 14.44 -25.93 21.69
C ILE A 277 13.13 -26.56 22.19
N PHE A 278 13.19 -27.84 22.59
CA PHE A 278 12.03 -28.57 23.11
C PHE A 278 11.52 -27.98 24.44
N ILE A 279 12.43 -27.59 25.33
CA ILE A 279 12.10 -26.92 26.60
C ILE A 279 11.41 -25.58 26.35
N ASN A 280 11.94 -24.76 25.43
CA ASN A 280 11.32 -23.49 25.06
C ASN A 280 9.91 -23.68 24.46
N GLN A 281 9.71 -24.73 23.65
CA GLN A 281 8.40 -25.07 23.08
C GLN A 281 7.39 -25.53 24.13
N CYS A 282 7.77 -26.46 25.02
CA CYS A 282 6.91 -26.89 26.12
C CYS A 282 6.53 -25.69 27.01
N TYR A 283 7.47 -24.78 27.22
CA TYR A 283 7.23 -23.57 27.96
C TYR A 283 6.20 -22.64 27.29
N ASP A 284 6.29 -22.45 25.97
CA ASP A 284 5.29 -21.70 25.20
C ASP A 284 3.91 -22.39 25.19
N GLU A 285 3.85 -23.73 25.13
CA GLU A 285 2.58 -24.46 25.25
C GLU A 285 1.94 -24.27 26.63
N ILE A 286 2.74 -24.33 27.71
CA ILE A 286 2.25 -24.09 29.07
C ILE A 286 1.71 -22.65 29.18
N LYS A 287 2.45 -21.66 28.66
CA LYS A 287 1.99 -20.27 28.60
C LYS A 287 0.66 -20.16 27.88
N LYS A 288 0.52 -20.80 26.72
CA LYS A 288 -0.72 -20.83 25.95
C LYS A 288 -1.88 -21.34 26.79
N ILE A 289 -1.71 -22.47 27.48
CA ILE A 289 -2.76 -23.08 28.33
C ILE A 289 -3.14 -22.13 29.47
N ILE A 290 -2.15 -21.58 30.18
CA ILE A 290 -2.38 -20.67 31.31
C ILE A 290 -3.15 -19.44 30.85
N ILE A 291 -2.69 -18.78 29.78
CA ILE A 291 -3.28 -17.54 29.27
C ILE A 291 -4.70 -17.81 28.78
N THR A 292 -4.90 -18.89 28.02
CA THR A 292 -6.21 -19.31 27.53
C THR A 292 -7.18 -19.55 28.69
N ASN A 293 -6.78 -20.28 29.74
CA ASN A 293 -7.63 -20.55 30.89
C ASN A 293 -7.92 -19.28 31.71
N MET A 294 -6.95 -18.38 31.86
CA MET A 294 -7.18 -17.09 32.54
C MET A 294 -8.25 -16.25 31.81
N ILE A 295 -8.15 -16.15 30.48
CA ILE A 295 -9.08 -15.36 29.68
C ILE A 295 -10.46 -16.02 29.63
N LEU A 296 -10.52 -17.33 29.35
CA LEU A 296 -11.79 -18.03 29.18
C LEU A 296 -12.48 -18.34 30.51
N GLU A 297 -11.79 -18.90 31.50
CA GLU A 297 -12.43 -19.34 32.75
C GLU A 297 -12.56 -18.21 33.75
N LYS A 298 -11.48 -17.47 34.01
CA LYS A 298 -11.46 -16.41 35.03
C LYS A 298 -11.99 -15.08 34.52
N GLY A 299 -12.05 -14.88 33.20
CA GLY A 299 -12.51 -13.64 32.60
C GLY A 299 -11.51 -12.48 32.72
N ILE A 300 -10.23 -12.78 32.94
CA ILE A 300 -9.19 -11.79 33.27
C ILE A 300 -8.13 -11.76 32.16
N ARG A 301 -7.85 -10.57 31.62
CA ARG A 301 -6.74 -10.33 30.69
C ARG A 301 -5.41 -10.20 31.43
N LEU A 302 -4.31 -10.31 30.69
CA LEU A 302 -2.95 -10.23 31.24
C LEU A 302 -2.64 -8.91 31.99
N ASP A 303 -3.31 -7.84 31.59
CA ASP A 303 -3.21 -6.49 32.16
C ASP A 303 -4.48 -6.05 32.91
N ASN A 304 -5.36 -7.01 33.26
CA ASN A 304 -6.63 -6.81 33.96
C ASN A 304 -7.66 -5.91 33.25
N ARG A 305 -7.48 -5.58 31.97
CA ARG A 305 -8.49 -4.87 31.19
C ARG A 305 -9.74 -5.71 30.97
N LYS A 306 -10.88 -5.04 30.76
CA LYS A 306 -12.06 -5.68 30.15
C LYS A 306 -11.75 -6.10 28.70
N PHE A 307 -12.54 -7.02 28.17
CA PHE A 307 -12.33 -7.55 26.81
C PHE A 307 -12.47 -6.49 25.71
N GLU A 308 -13.42 -5.56 25.85
CA GLU A 308 -13.61 -4.45 24.89
C GLU A 308 -12.72 -3.22 25.19
N GLN A 309 -11.99 -3.20 26.31
CA GLN A 309 -11.27 -2.02 26.77
C GLN A 309 -9.97 -1.82 25.98
N ILE A 310 -9.81 -0.62 25.44
CA ILE A 310 -8.62 -0.16 24.72
C ILE A 310 -7.62 0.43 25.72
N ARG A 311 -6.32 0.24 25.48
CA ARG A 311 -5.25 0.83 26.30
C ARG A 311 -5.29 2.35 26.27
N SER A 312 -4.60 2.98 27.21
CA SER A 312 -4.43 4.44 27.22
C SER A 312 -3.79 4.92 25.93
N ILE A 313 -4.33 5.99 25.36
CA ILE A 313 -3.83 6.60 24.12
C ILE A 313 -3.34 8.00 24.44
N SER A 314 -2.11 8.31 24.02
CA SER A 314 -1.57 9.65 23.95
C SER A 314 -1.03 9.91 22.54
N SER A 315 -1.12 11.14 22.08
CA SER A 315 -0.54 11.51 20.80
C SER A 315 -0.04 12.95 20.83
N ILE A 316 1.04 13.20 20.09
CA ILE A 316 1.68 14.50 19.97
C ILE A 316 1.86 14.74 18.47
N VAL A 317 1.45 15.88 17.97
CA VAL A 317 1.70 16.32 16.57
C VAL A 317 2.79 17.39 16.56
N ASN A 318 3.48 17.55 15.43
CA ASN A 318 4.60 18.49 15.29
C ASN A 318 5.72 18.23 16.32
N TYR A 319 6.00 16.96 16.63
CA TYR A 319 7.09 16.60 17.56
C TYR A 319 8.47 16.90 16.96
N LEU A 320 8.62 16.65 15.66
CA LEU A 320 9.80 17.02 14.89
C LEU A 320 9.49 18.31 14.10
N PRO A 321 10.15 19.43 14.42
CA PRO A 321 9.81 20.74 13.85
C PRO A 321 10.25 20.88 12.38
N GLU A 322 11.36 20.26 12.01
CA GLU A 322 11.97 20.40 10.67
C GLU A 322 11.40 19.45 9.61
N VAL A 323 10.59 18.46 9.98
CA VAL A 323 9.91 17.61 8.98
C VAL A 323 8.57 18.23 8.60
N HIS A 324 8.12 18.02 7.36
CA HIS A 324 6.91 18.67 6.85
C HIS A 324 5.67 18.32 7.68
N GLY A 325 5.57 17.09 8.18
CA GLY A 325 4.61 16.72 9.24
C GLY A 325 5.16 15.62 10.13
N SER A 326 4.77 15.64 11.40
CA SER A 326 5.15 14.58 12.33
C SER A 326 4.07 14.29 13.37
N ALA A 327 4.02 13.04 13.82
CA ALA A 327 3.22 12.65 14.95
C ALA A 327 3.88 11.50 15.74
N ILE A 328 3.76 11.56 17.06
CA ILE A 328 3.93 10.41 17.94
C ILE A 328 2.54 9.92 18.31
N PHE A 329 2.28 8.63 18.10
CA PHE A 329 1.09 7.96 18.60
C PHE A 329 1.52 6.84 19.54
N THR A 330 1.03 6.89 20.78
CA THR A 330 1.28 5.86 21.79
C THR A 330 -0.03 5.26 22.25
N ARG A 331 -0.13 3.92 22.23
CA ARG A 331 -1.25 3.16 22.77
C ARG A 331 -0.74 2.06 23.68
N GLY A 332 -0.87 2.27 24.99
CA GLY A 332 -0.17 1.46 25.99
C GLY A 332 1.33 1.46 25.74
N GLU A 333 1.92 0.28 25.59
CA GLU A 333 3.36 0.06 25.31
C GLU A 333 3.61 -0.18 23.80
N THR A 334 2.83 0.48 22.95
CA THR A 334 3.04 0.49 21.49
C THR A 334 3.14 1.93 21.04
N GLN A 335 4.30 2.34 20.52
CA GLN A 335 4.60 3.71 20.14
C GLN A 335 5.15 3.77 18.72
N SER A 336 4.59 4.69 17.93
CA SER A 336 5.01 4.99 16.57
C SER A 336 5.39 6.47 16.48
N LEU A 337 6.63 6.75 16.08
CA LEU A 337 7.05 8.07 15.60
C LEU A 337 6.93 8.07 14.08
N THR A 338 6.08 8.94 13.55
CA THR A 338 5.82 9.00 12.12
C THR A 338 6.15 10.36 11.56
N THR A 339 6.82 10.36 10.41
CA THR A 339 7.22 11.56 9.66
C THR A 339 6.60 11.55 8.27
N VAL A 340 6.24 12.74 7.80
CA VAL A 340 5.74 13.00 6.45
C VAL A 340 6.72 13.91 5.75
N THR A 341 7.14 13.49 4.57
CA THR A 341 7.94 14.27 3.62
C THR A 341 7.13 14.46 2.35
N LEU A 342 7.15 15.68 1.83
CA LEU A 342 6.44 16.10 0.63
C LEU A 342 7.47 16.34 -0.46
N GLY A 343 7.24 15.77 -1.63
CA GLY A 343 8.07 15.87 -2.81
C GLY A 343 7.26 16.24 -4.05
N SER A 344 7.96 16.36 -5.18
CA SER A 344 7.34 16.62 -6.48
C SER A 344 7.05 15.32 -7.25
N SER A 345 6.56 15.43 -8.47
CA SER A 345 6.44 14.30 -9.41
C SER A 345 7.75 13.54 -9.64
N LEU A 346 8.91 14.18 -9.47
CA LEU A 346 10.23 13.52 -9.60
C LEU A 346 10.53 12.55 -8.44
N ASP A 347 9.94 12.77 -7.27
CA ASP A 347 10.12 11.94 -6.08
C ASP A 347 9.17 10.74 -6.03
N ALA A 348 8.32 10.57 -7.06
CA ALA A 348 7.38 9.47 -7.16
C ALA A 348 8.13 8.13 -7.24
N ASN A 349 7.66 7.15 -6.47
CA ASN A 349 8.28 5.85 -6.43
C ASN A 349 7.98 5.09 -7.74
N ARG A 350 9.01 4.80 -8.54
CA ARG A 350 8.87 4.08 -9.80
C ARG A 350 8.85 2.58 -9.54
N ILE A 351 7.75 1.94 -9.90
CA ILE A 351 7.57 0.49 -9.87
C ILE A 351 7.79 0.01 -11.30
N ASP A 352 8.78 -0.87 -11.47
CA ASP A 352 9.16 -1.49 -12.75
C ASP A 352 9.21 -3.00 -12.57
N ASN A 353 8.03 -3.62 -12.45
CA ASN A 353 7.87 -5.06 -12.28
C ASN A 353 7.33 -5.69 -13.59
N VAL A 354 7.25 -7.02 -13.64
CA VAL A 354 6.74 -7.74 -14.82
C VAL A 354 5.29 -7.37 -15.12
N ILE A 355 4.49 -7.35 -14.04
CA ILE A 355 3.04 -7.14 -14.07
C ILE A 355 2.68 -5.64 -14.11
N ILE A 356 3.30 -4.85 -13.24
CA ILE A 356 2.95 -3.45 -12.99
C ILE A 356 4.16 -2.54 -13.30
N GLU A 357 3.94 -1.59 -14.21
CA GLU A 357 4.81 -0.45 -14.45
C GLU A 357 4.03 0.81 -14.09
N ASN A 358 4.36 1.44 -12.96
CA ASN A 358 3.61 2.59 -12.47
C ASN A 358 4.49 3.55 -11.65
N GLN A 359 3.98 4.75 -11.40
CA GLN A 359 4.54 5.72 -10.47
C GLN A 359 3.59 5.90 -9.29
N GLU A 360 4.09 5.53 -8.11
CA GLU A 360 3.35 5.69 -6.87
C GLU A 360 3.68 7.04 -6.22
N LYS A 361 2.66 7.89 -6.09
CA LYS A 361 2.76 9.21 -5.44
C LYS A 361 2.55 9.18 -3.94
N PHE A 362 2.13 8.05 -3.36
CA PHE A 362 2.00 7.88 -1.92
C PHE A 362 2.58 6.54 -1.50
N TYR A 363 3.64 6.58 -0.71
CA TYR A 363 4.30 5.37 -0.23
C TYR A 363 4.67 5.49 1.25
N LEU A 364 4.60 4.37 1.95
CA LEU A 364 4.81 4.27 3.39
C LEU A 364 5.90 3.24 3.70
N HIS A 365 6.95 3.70 4.36
CA HIS A 365 7.99 2.84 4.92
C HIS A 365 7.74 2.63 6.40
N TYR A 366 7.83 1.37 6.82
CA TYR A 366 7.66 0.96 8.20
C TYR A 366 8.95 0.30 8.67
N ASN A 367 9.48 0.78 9.79
CA ASN A 367 10.71 0.27 10.39
C ASN A 367 10.42 -0.29 11.78
N PHE A 368 10.97 -1.48 12.05
CA PHE A 368 10.80 -2.18 13.31
C PHE A 368 12.14 -2.53 13.94
N PRO A 369 12.82 -1.52 14.53
CA PRO A 369 14.14 -1.73 15.11
C PRO A 369 14.05 -2.66 16.34
N PRO A 370 15.09 -3.45 16.62
CA PRO A 370 15.04 -4.49 17.66
C PRO A 370 14.91 -3.91 19.08
N PHE A 371 15.36 -2.68 19.31
CA PHE A 371 15.15 -1.99 20.59
C PHE A 371 13.66 -1.78 20.92
N SER A 372 12.77 -1.76 19.92
CA SER A 372 11.33 -1.55 20.13
C SER A 372 10.65 -2.69 20.90
N THR A 373 11.27 -3.87 20.94
CA THR A 373 10.86 -5.00 21.79
C THR A 373 11.89 -5.31 22.89
N GLY A 374 12.92 -4.48 23.05
CA GLY A 374 14.00 -4.70 24.01
C GLY A 374 14.92 -5.88 23.65
N GLU A 375 15.02 -6.24 22.37
CA GLU A 375 15.81 -7.37 21.90
C GLU A 375 17.07 -6.93 21.15
N ILE A 376 18.03 -7.85 20.98
CA ILE A 376 19.22 -7.68 20.14
C ILE A 376 19.05 -8.58 18.92
N ARG A 377 19.12 -8.01 17.71
CA ARG A 377 19.08 -8.77 16.44
C ARG A 377 20.00 -8.10 15.41
N PRO A 378 20.66 -8.87 14.53
CA PRO A 378 21.51 -8.30 13.47
C PRO A 378 20.67 -7.55 12.44
N ILE A 379 21.11 -6.34 12.07
CA ILE A 379 20.44 -5.51 11.06
C ILE A 379 20.88 -5.98 9.67
N ARG A 380 20.00 -6.70 8.95
CA ARG A 380 20.28 -7.29 7.62
C ARG A 380 19.44 -6.66 6.49
N GLY A 381 18.87 -5.48 6.73
CA GLY A 381 17.93 -4.80 5.84
C GLY A 381 16.47 -4.96 6.27
N VAL A 382 15.55 -4.50 5.42
CA VAL A 382 14.11 -4.50 5.70
C VAL A 382 13.56 -5.92 5.59
N SER A 383 12.90 -6.38 6.65
CA SER A 383 12.31 -7.72 6.69
C SER A 383 11.00 -7.80 5.89
N ARG A 384 10.60 -9.03 5.52
CA ARG A 384 9.28 -9.27 4.90
C ARG A 384 8.14 -8.72 5.76
N ARG A 385 8.26 -8.80 7.10
CA ARG A 385 7.24 -8.30 8.04
C ARG A 385 7.10 -6.79 8.00
N GLU A 386 8.22 -6.08 7.91
CA GLU A 386 8.23 -4.63 7.82
C GLU A 386 7.57 -4.16 6.51
N ILE A 387 7.89 -4.80 5.37
CA ILE A 387 7.24 -4.51 4.09
C ILE A 387 5.73 -4.78 4.17
N GLY A 388 5.32 -5.93 4.73
CA GLY A 388 3.90 -6.27 4.87
C GLY A 388 3.13 -5.28 5.77
N HIS A 389 3.71 -4.89 6.91
CA HIS A 389 3.07 -3.90 7.80
C HIS A 389 3.03 -2.49 7.17
N GLY A 390 4.08 -2.10 6.45
CA GLY A 390 4.11 -0.85 5.69
C GLY A 390 3.01 -0.81 4.65
N ASN A 391 2.90 -1.88 3.85
CA ASN A 391 1.85 -2.02 2.86
C ASN A 391 0.44 -1.98 3.46
N LEU A 392 0.18 -2.70 4.56
CA LEU A 392 -1.12 -2.63 5.26
C LEU A 392 -1.47 -1.19 5.66
N ALA A 393 -0.51 -0.44 6.19
CA ALA A 393 -0.74 0.94 6.58
C ALA A 393 -0.89 1.89 5.37
N GLN A 394 -0.15 1.64 4.29
CA GLN A 394 -0.29 2.37 3.02
C GLN A 394 -1.69 2.18 2.43
N ARG A 395 -2.14 0.93 2.31
CA ARG A 395 -3.49 0.56 1.86
C ARG A 395 -4.59 1.24 2.70
N ALA A 396 -4.39 1.32 4.01
CA ALA A 396 -5.33 1.97 4.92
C ALA A 396 -5.51 3.48 4.66
N LEU A 397 -4.50 4.16 4.12
CA LEU A 397 -4.43 5.62 4.02
C LEU A 397 -4.54 6.14 2.58
N LYS A 398 -4.12 5.38 1.57
CA LYS A 398 -4.00 5.89 0.19
C LYS A 398 -5.34 6.42 -0.35
N ASN A 399 -6.45 5.75 -0.04
CA ASN A 399 -7.78 6.11 -0.53
C ASN A 399 -8.39 7.35 0.16
N VAL A 400 -7.83 7.80 1.29
CA VAL A 400 -8.26 9.05 1.95
C VAL A 400 -7.47 10.27 1.48
N ILE A 401 -6.39 10.08 0.72
CA ILE A 401 -5.67 11.18 0.08
C ILE A 401 -6.50 11.71 -1.10
N PRO A 402 -6.67 13.03 -1.27
CA PRO A 402 -7.39 13.57 -2.41
C PRO A 402 -6.69 13.32 -3.74
N ASP A 403 -7.45 13.02 -4.79
CA ASP A 403 -6.90 12.78 -6.14
C ASP A 403 -6.23 14.02 -6.73
N ASN A 404 -6.67 15.22 -6.30
CA ASN A 404 -6.10 16.51 -6.72
C ASN A 404 -4.89 16.95 -5.87
N ASN A 405 -4.36 16.08 -4.99
CA ASN A 405 -3.16 16.38 -4.22
C ASN A 405 -1.95 16.51 -5.16
N PRO A 406 -1.24 17.66 -5.15
CA PRO A 406 -0.14 17.91 -6.08
C PRO A 406 1.19 17.30 -5.61
N TYR A 407 1.27 16.80 -4.37
CA TYR A 407 2.51 16.32 -3.78
C TYR A 407 2.70 14.82 -3.97
N THR A 408 3.94 14.40 -4.17
CA THR A 408 4.34 13.06 -3.78
C THR A 408 4.52 13.04 -2.26
N ILE A 409 3.99 12.02 -1.60
CA ILE A 409 3.97 11.91 -0.14
C ILE A 409 4.70 10.65 0.27
N ARG A 410 5.78 10.83 1.03
CA ARG A 410 6.49 9.75 1.70
C ARG A 410 6.15 9.78 3.19
N VAL A 411 5.69 8.65 3.71
CA VAL A 411 5.50 8.43 5.14
C VAL A 411 6.57 7.48 5.65
N VAL A 412 7.22 7.81 6.75
CA VAL A 412 8.13 6.88 7.44
C VAL A 412 7.65 6.70 8.87
N SER A 413 7.43 5.45 9.27
CA SER A 413 7.00 5.08 10.61
C SER A 413 8.08 4.28 11.32
N ASP A 414 8.67 4.89 12.33
CA ASP A 414 9.66 4.25 13.19
C ASP A 414 8.97 3.80 14.48
N ILE A 415 8.94 2.49 14.70
CA ILE A 415 8.36 1.92 15.91
C ILE A 415 9.36 2.04 17.05
N LEU A 416 8.97 2.77 18.09
CA LEU A 416 9.81 3.03 19.25
C LEU A 416 9.55 2.03 20.38
N GLU A 417 8.30 1.56 20.49
CA GLU A 417 7.87 0.53 21.44
C GLU A 417 6.83 -0.37 20.76
N SER A 418 6.84 -1.66 21.07
CA SER A 418 5.85 -2.59 20.54
C SER A 418 5.45 -3.69 21.52
N ASN A 419 4.20 -3.59 21.98
CA ASN A 419 3.56 -4.64 22.76
C ASN A 419 2.14 -4.93 22.23
N GLY A 420 1.95 -4.83 20.93
CA GLY A 420 0.69 -5.14 20.27
C GLY A 420 0.42 -4.21 19.10
N SER A 421 0.31 -4.81 17.91
CA SER A 421 -0.13 -4.19 16.65
C SER A 421 0.42 -2.79 16.35
N SER A 422 1.75 -2.68 16.32
CA SER A 422 2.48 -1.48 15.87
C SER A 422 2.05 -0.98 14.49
N SER A 423 1.63 -1.85 13.57
CA SER A 423 1.07 -1.45 12.27
C SER A 423 -0.19 -0.60 12.38
N MET A 424 -1.04 -0.83 13.40
CA MET A 424 -2.23 0.00 13.63
C MET A 424 -1.87 1.32 14.30
N ALA A 425 -0.82 1.35 15.14
CA ALA A 425 -0.26 2.58 15.67
C ALA A 425 0.33 3.45 14.54
N THR A 426 0.99 2.82 13.56
CA THR A 426 1.47 3.49 12.33
C THR A 426 0.34 4.16 11.58
N VAL A 427 -0.79 3.50 11.35
CA VAL A 427 -1.94 4.11 10.65
C VAL A 427 -2.45 5.35 11.38
N CYS A 428 -2.61 5.26 12.70
CA CYS A 428 -3.06 6.40 13.51
C CYS A 428 -2.05 7.55 13.50
N ALA A 429 -0.76 7.25 13.69
CA ALA A 429 0.32 8.24 13.66
C ALA A 429 0.45 8.90 12.28
N ALA A 430 0.43 8.12 11.21
CA ALA A 430 0.49 8.61 9.84
C ALA A 430 -0.72 9.49 9.50
N SER A 431 -1.93 9.10 9.91
CA SER A 431 -3.11 9.95 9.74
C SER A 431 -2.92 11.33 10.40
N LEU A 432 -2.41 11.37 11.64
CA LEU A 432 -2.13 12.62 12.34
C LEU A 432 -0.97 13.40 11.69
N ALA A 433 0.09 12.72 11.25
CA ALA A 433 1.24 13.35 10.62
C ALA A 433 0.91 13.94 9.24
N LEU A 434 0.02 13.30 8.46
CA LEU A 434 -0.51 13.84 7.20
C LEU A 434 -1.32 15.12 7.45
N MET A 435 -2.16 15.11 8.48
CA MET A 435 -2.92 16.28 8.91
C MET A 435 -2.01 17.40 9.41
N ASP A 436 -0.96 17.06 10.18
CA ASP A 436 0.06 18.00 10.64
C ASP A 436 0.86 18.61 9.47
N ALA A 437 1.11 17.81 8.43
CA ALA A 437 1.75 18.28 7.20
C ALA A 437 0.88 19.25 6.38
N GLY A 438 -0.40 19.38 6.70
CA GLY A 438 -1.37 20.16 5.95
C GLY A 438 -1.90 19.45 4.70
N ILE A 439 -1.76 18.13 4.63
CA ILE A 439 -2.43 17.34 3.59
C ILE A 439 -3.90 17.23 3.93
N ALA A 440 -4.74 17.67 3.00
CA ALA A 440 -6.19 17.72 3.14
C ALA A 440 -6.85 16.33 3.00
N ILE A 441 -6.44 15.35 3.82
CA ILE A 441 -7.05 14.00 3.79
C ILE A 441 -8.57 14.10 4.01
N LYS A 442 -9.34 13.29 3.26
CA LYS A 442 -10.81 13.29 3.29
C LYS A 442 -11.35 13.07 4.70
N ASN A 443 -10.78 12.09 5.40
CA ASN A 443 -11.09 11.76 6.79
C ASN A 443 -9.87 11.10 7.45
N PRO A 444 -9.63 11.32 8.76
CA PRO A 444 -8.63 10.57 9.48
C PRO A 444 -8.99 9.09 9.61
N VAL A 445 -7.96 8.25 9.59
CA VAL A 445 -8.07 6.79 9.64
C VAL A 445 -7.45 6.30 10.94
N ALA A 446 -8.16 5.43 11.66
CA ALA A 446 -7.62 4.72 12.81
C ALA A 446 -7.60 3.22 12.57
N GLY A 447 -6.69 2.54 13.26
CA GLY A 447 -6.56 1.08 13.24
C GLY A 447 -6.73 0.45 14.62
N ILE A 448 -7.34 -0.73 14.66
CA ILE A 448 -7.43 -1.57 15.86
C ILE A 448 -7.05 -3.01 15.53
N SER A 449 -6.44 -3.69 16.50
CA SER A 449 -6.22 -5.14 16.47
C SER A 449 -7.21 -5.84 17.38
N MET A 450 -7.76 -6.93 16.89
CA MET A 450 -8.75 -7.75 17.53
C MET A 450 -8.21 -9.17 17.67
N GLY A 451 -8.54 -9.85 18.75
CA GLY A 451 -8.20 -11.25 18.90
C GLY A 451 -9.34 -12.10 19.44
N LEU A 452 -9.14 -13.40 19.39
CA LEU A 452 -10.14 -14.39 19.75
C LEU A 452 -9.50 -15.46 20.62
N PHE A 453 -10.15 -15.78 21.73
CA PHE A 453 -9.90 -17.01 22.48
C PHE A 453 -11.17 -17.84 22.46
N MET A 454 -11.04 -19.12 22.15
CA MET A 454 -12.20 -20.01 22.07
C MET A 454 -11.85 -21.41 22.56
N ASN A 455 -12.79 -22.01 23.29
CA ASN A 455 -12.82 -23.44 23.57
C ASN A 455 -14.21 -24.00 23.25
N LYS A 456 -14.46 -25.29 23.49
CA LYS A 456 -15.76 -25.94 23.21
C LYS A 456 -16.97 -25.32 23.91
N LYS A 457 -16.77 -24.55 24.99
CA LYS A 457 -17.83 -24.01 25.84
C LYS A 457 -17.98 -22.48 25.73
N LYS A 458 -16.90 -21.76 25.41
CA LYS A 458 -16.84 -20.31 25.55
C LYS A 458 -15.97 -19.67 24.49
N THR A 459 -16.43 -18.52 24.01
CA THR A 459 -15.76 -17.67 23.03
C THR A 459 -15.64 -16.27 23.60
N VAL A 460 -14.45 -15.67 23.51
CA VAL A 460 -14.14 -14.33 24.01
C VAL A 460 -13.41 -13.54 22.92
N ILE A 461 -13.93 -12.35 22.61
CA ILE A 461 -13.35 -11.41 21.64
C ILE A 461 -12.62 -10.31 22.40
N LEU A 462 -11.35 -10.10 22.07
CA LEU A 462 -10.50 -9.09 22.69
C LEU A 462 -10.31 -7.90 21.74
N SER A 463 -10.43 -6.69 22.28
CA SER A 463 -10.07 -5.44 21.62
C SER A 463 -8.68 -4.98 22.06
N ASP A 464 -7.93 -4.45 21.10
CA ASP A 464 -6.59 -3.90 21.31
C ASP A 464 -5.67 -4.92 21.99
N ILE A 465 -5.40 -6.01 21.25
CA ILE A 465 -4.63 -7.15 21.74
C ILE A 465 -3.16 -6.81 21.96
N MET A 466 -2.58 -7.44 22.98
CA MET A 466 -1.15 -7.41 23.28
C MET A 466 -0.37 -8.45 22.45
N GLY A 467 0.96 -8.35 22.44
CA GLY A 467 1.82 -9.33 21.73
C GLY A 467 1.57 -10.79 22.15
N ASP A 468 1.44 -11.05 23.45
CA ASP A 468 1.14 -12.39 23.97
C ASP A 468 -0.28 -12.86 23.59
N GLU A 469 -1.25 -11.94 23.61
CA GLU A 469 -2.64 -12.24 23.25
C GLU A 469 -2.79 -12.54 21.76
N ASP A 470 -2.00 -11.89 20.89
CA ASP A 470 -1.85 -12.26 19.49
C ASP A 470 -1.20 -13.66 19.39
N HIS A 471 -0.02 -13.85 19.98
CA HIS A 471 0.76 -15.07 19.83
C HIS A 471 -0.04 -16.33 20.20
N PHE A 472 -0.73 -16.31 21.34
CA PHE A 472 -1.52 -17.44 21.86
C PHE A 472 -2.98 -17.45 21.42
N GLY A 473 -3.50 -16.32 20.96
CA GLY A 473 -4.87 -16.19 20.48
C GLY A 473 -5.10 -16.93 19.16
N GLU A 474 -6.36 -17.22 18.89
CA GLU A 474 -6.80 -17.98 17.74
C GLU A 474 -7.04 -17.13 16.48
N LEU A 475 -7.11 -15.82 16.67
CA LEU A 475 -7.33 -14.82 15.63
C LEU A 475 -6.43 -13.62 15.92
N ASP A 476 -5.78 -13.12 14.88
CA ASP A 476 -5.26 -11.76 14.81
C ASP A 476 -5.98 -11.04 13.67
N PHE A 477 -6.85 -10.10 14.01
CA PHE A 477 -7.60 -9.33 13.04
C PHE A 477 -7.34 -7.83 13.19
N LYS A 478 -6.61 -7.29 12.23
CA LYS A 478 -6.29 -5.87 12.10
C LYS A 478 -7.31 -5.23 11.16
N ILE A 479 -7.94 -4.16 11.61
CA ILE A 479 -8.91 -3.43 10.81
C ILE A 479 -8.74 -1.94 10.98
N THR A 480 -8.80 -1.24 9.85
CA THR A 480 -8.61 0.21 9.76
C THR A 480 -9.79 0.86 9.07
N GLY A 481 -9.97 2.15 9.31
CA GLY A 481 -11.05 2.89 8.66
C GLY A 481 -11.35 4.22 9.30
N THR A 482 -12.29 4.93 8.69
CA THR A 482 -12.81 6.23 9.09
C THR A 482 -14.17 6.08 9.77
N LYS A 483 -14.77 7.17 10.25
CA LYS A 483 -16.15 7.10 10.76
C LYS A 483 -17.19 6.61 9.73
N TYR A 484 -16.86 6.60 8.43
CA TYR A 484 -17.78 6.21 7.37
C TYR A 484 -17.67 4.75 6.94
N GLY A 485 -16.52 4.12 7.14
CA GLY A 485 -16.33 2.71 6.78
C GLY A 485 -14.91 2.21 6.95
N ILE A 486 -14.69 0.99 6.49
CA ILE A 486 -13.40 0.28 6.51
C ILE A 486 -12.55 0.76 5.34
N THR A 487 -11.25 0.95 5.56
CA THR A 487 -10.29 1.34 4.51
C THR A 487 -9.25 0.27 4.19
N ALA A 488 -8.86 -0.54 5.17
CA ALA A 488 -8.04 -1.74 4.95
C ALA A 488 -8.20 -2.73 6.09
N CYS A 489 -7.89 -3.99 5.82
CA CYS A 489 -7.88 -5.04 6.82
C CYS A 489 -6.82 -6.11 6.55
N GLN A 490 -6.45 -6.81 7.62
CA GLN A 490 -5.61 -7.99 7.59
C GLN A 490 -6.11 -8.96 8.66
N MET A 491 -6.48 -10.19 8.30
CA MET A 491 -6.96 -11.22 9.21
C MET A 491 -6.12 -12.48 9.09
N ASP A 492 -5.79 -13.08 10.23
CA ASP A 492 -5.04 -14.33 10.37
C ASP A 492 -5.74 -15.23 11.39
N VAL A 493 -6.21 -16.40 10.97
CA VAL A 493 -6.87 -17.42 11.82
C VAL A 493 -5.92 -18.59 12.03
N LYS A 494 -5.68 -18.96 13.29
CA LYS A 494 -4.68 -19.99 13.64
C LYS A 494 -5.27 -21.38 13.75
N LYS A 495 -6.35 -21.60 14.52
CA LYS A 495 -6.87 -22.97 14.74
C LYS A 495 -8.40 -23.19 14.81
N PRO A 496 -9.31 -22.20 14.89
CA PRO A 496 -10.74 -22.49 14.86
C PRO A 496 -11.40 -22.22 13.53
N ILE A 497 -12.55 -22.87 13.33
CA ILE A 497 -13.51 -22.54 12.29
C ILE A 497 -14.16 -21.21 12.64
N LEU A 498 -13.89 -20.17 11.86
CA LEU A 498 -14.48 -18.84 12.03
C LEU A 498 -15.84 -18.79 11.33
N THR A 499 -16.93 -18.76 12.10
CA THR A 499 -18.29 -18.60 11.54
C THR A 499 -18.55 -17.15 11.13
N TYR A 500 -19.47 -16.96 10.19
CA TYR A 500 -19.84 -15.61 9.73
C TYR A 500 -20.49 -14.76 10.83
N ASP A 501 -21.27 -15.38 11.73
CA ASP A 501 -21.89 -14.67 12.87
C ASP A 501 -20.85 -14.19 13.88
N LEU A 502 -19.83 -15.01 14.14
CA LEU A 502 -18.72 -14.63 15.00
C LEU A 502 -17.92 -13.48 14.37
N LEU A 503 -17.64 -13.56 13.06
CA LEU A 503 -16.99 -12.48 12.33
C LEU A 503 -17.78 -11.16 12.39
N ASN A 504 -19.11 -11.22 12.24
CA ASN A 504 -19.99 -10.05 12.36
C ASN A 504 -19.90 -9.43 13.77
N THR A 505 -19.86 -10.26 14.81
CA THR A 505 -19.70 -9.80 16.20
C THR A 505 -18.36 -9.14 16.42
N ILE A 506 -17.28 -9.73 15.89
CA ILE A 506 -15.92 -9.15 15.94
C ILE A 506 -15.89 -7.78 15.25
N LEU A 507 -16.48 -7.66 14.06
CA LEU A 507 -16.54 -6.41 13.30
C LEU A 507 -17.28 -5.30 14.05
N LYS A 508 -18.41 -5.62 14.70
CA LYS A 508 -19.15 -4.65 15.54
C LYS A 508 -18.31 -4.14 16.71
N GLN A 509 -17.60 -5.04 17.41
CA GLN A 509 -16.72 -4.65 18.51
C GLN A 509 -15.51 -3.83 18.00
N ALA A 510 -14.96 -4.22 16.84
CA ALA A 510 -13.87 -3.49 16.20
C ALA A 510 -14.28 -2.07 15.78
N LEU A 511 -15.48 -1.90 15.22
CA LEU A 511 -16.03 -0.59 14.89
C LEU A 511 -16.11 0.32 16.13
N LYS A 512 -16.69 -0.17 17.24
CA LYS A 512 -16.73 0.59 18.51
C LYS A 512 -15.33 1.03 18.93
N GLY A 513 -14.37 0.11 18.88
CA GLY A 513 -13.01 0.39 19.28
C GLY A 513 -12.28 1.38 18.36
N ARG A 514 -12.49 1.26 17.05
CA ARG A 514 -11.93 2.17 16.04
C ARG A 514 -12.49 3.59 16.19
N ILE A 515 -13.79 3.74 16.43
CA ILE A 515 -14.41 5.03 16.73
C ILE A 515 -13.86 5.65 18.02
N PHE A 516 -13.63 4.85 19.06
CA PHE A 516 -12.99 5.32 20.29
C PHE A 516 -11.59 5.90 20.03
N ILE A 517 -10.76 5.20 19.24
CA ILE A 517 -9.41 5.65 18.86
C ILE A 517 -9.48 6.93 18.02
N LEU A 518 -10.37 6.97 17.01
CA LEU A 518 -10.59 8.17 16.19
C LEU A 518 -10.96 9.38 17.05
N ASN A 519 -11.84 9.21 18.03
CA ASN A 519 -12.24 10.29 18.92
C ASN A 519 -11.07 10.80 19.79
N LYS A 520 -10.10 9.94 20.13
CA LYS A 520 -8.86 10.37 20.80
C LYS A 520 -7.96 11.16 19.84
N MET A 521 -7.85 10.75 18.58
CA MET A 521 -7.10 11.47 17.55
C MET A 521 -7.71 12.84 17.25
N TYR A 522 -9.03 12.94 17.09
CA TYR A 522 -9.74 14.20 16.86
C TYR A 522 -9.53 15.22 17.98
N LYS A 523 -9.35 14.78 19.23
CA LYS A 523 -9.03 15.68 20.35
C LYS A 523 -7.64 16.32 20.23
N ILE A 524 -6.72 15.68 19.51
CA ILE A 524 -5.35 16.19 19.29
C ILE A 524 -5.31 17.11 18.08
N LEU A 525 -5.87 16.66 16.96
CA LEU A 525 -5.92 17.45 15.73
C LEU A 525 -7.27 17.20 15.04
N PRO A 526 -8.28 18.08 15.24
CA PRO A 526 -9.63 17.87 14.72
C PRO A 526 -9.69 17.90 13.18
N ILE A 527 -8.87 18.75 12.56
CA ILE A 527 -8.78 18.95 11.12
C ILE A 527 -7.31 19.15 10.74
N TYR A 528 -6.96 18.85 9.49
CA TYR A 528 -5.63 19.11 8.95
C TYR A 528 -5.25 20.60 9.04
N ARG A 529 -3.94 20.90 9.05
CA ARG A 529 -3.47 22.29 9.07
C ARG A 529 -3.81 23.00 7.76
N ASN A 530 -4.40 24.19 7.85
CA ASN A 530 -4.73 25.03 6.69
C ASN A 530 -3.51 25.52 5.89
N LYS A 531 -2.30 25.47 6.47
CA LYS A 531 -1.06 25.91 5.85
C LYS A 531 0.00 24.83 6.03
N LEU A 532 0.74 24.56 4.96
CA LEU A 532 1.96 23.75 5.00
C LEU A 532 3.02 24.44 5.88
N LYS A 533 3.94 23.65 6.44
CA LYS A 533 5.08 24.20 7.19
C LYS A 533 5.99 25.07 6.30
N PRO A 534 6.73 26.04 6.87
CA PRO A 534 7.55 26.97 6.09
C PRO A 534 8.60 26.31 5.20
N ASN A 535 9.14 25.17 5.63
CA ASN A 535 10.18 24.42 4.94
C ASN A 535 9.63 23.41 3.91
N ALA A 536 8.31 23.16 3.90
CA ALA A 536 7.68 22.30 2.91
C ALA A 536 7.76 22.92 1.50
N PRO A 537 8.02 22.11 0.45
CA PRO A 537 7.98 22.59 -0.91
C PRO A 537 6.56 23.06 -1.23
N LYS A 538 6.47 24.11 -2.04
CA LYS A 538 5.22 24.61 -2.59
C LYS A 538 5.22 24.26 -4.06
N ILE A 539 4.17 23.57 -4.48
CA ILE A 539 3.95 23.19 -5.87
C ILE A 539 2.84 24.06 -6.44
N TYR A 540 3.11 24.70 -7.57
CA TYR A 540 2.10 25.43 -8.33
C TYR A 540 1.95 24.78 -9.70
N THR A 541 0.72 24.38 -10.03
CA THR A 541 0.38 23.75 -11.30
C THR A 541 -0.29 24.75 -12.22
N LEU A 542 0.18 24.87 -13.46
CA LEU A 542 -0.52 25.61 -14.52
C LEU A 542 -0.61 24.78 -15.81
N HIS A 543 -1.59 25.12 -16.64
CA HIS A 543 -1.80 24.47 -17.93
C HIS A 543 -1.51 25.46 -19.05
N ILE A 544 -0.72 25.02 -20.03
CA ILE A 544 -0.43 25.78 -21.24
C ILE A 544 -0.88 25.01 -22.48
N PRO A 545 -1.23 25.69 -23.58
CA PRO A 545 -1.51 25.02 -24.84
C PRO A 545 -0.27 24.27 -25.38
N LYS A 546 -0.46 23.13 -26.06
CA LYS A 546 0.63 22.24 -26.53
C LYS A 546 1.68 22.93 -27.39
N ASN A 547 1.27 23.86 -28.24
CA ASN A 547 2.17 24.62 -29.12
C ASN A 547 3.20 25.47 -28.35
N PHE A 548 2.95 25.82 -27.09
CA PHE A 548 3.88 26.60 -26.27
C PHE A 548 4.87 25.76 -25.46
N ILE A 549 4.71 24.43 -25.40
CA ILE A 549 5.63 23.56 -24.65
C ILE A 549 7.08 23.76 -25.14
N GLY A 550 7.28 23.73 -26.45
CA GLY A 550 8.59 23.96 -27.06
C GLY A 550 9.16 25.35 -26.77
N SER A 551 8.31 26.38 -26.71
CA SER A 551 8.71 27.76 -26.40
C SER A 551 9.16 27.93 -24.94
N VAL A 552 8.51 27.25 -24.00
CA VAL A 552 8.88 27.30 -22.58
C VAL A 552 10.16 26.51 -22.30
N ILE A 553 10.34 25.36 -22.96
CA ILE A 553 11.58 24.57 -22.86
C ILE A 553 12.75 25.33 -23.51
N GLY A 554 12.51 25.89 -24.71
CA GLY A 554 13.52 26.54 -25.52
C GLY A 554 14.51 25.56 -26.18
N PRO A 555 15.38 26.05 -27.09
CA PRO A 555 16.36 25.21 -27.76
C PRO A 555 17.31 24.57 -26.74
N GLY A 556 17.38 23.24 -26.75
CA GLY A 556 18.21 22.45 -25.83
C GLY A 556 17.82 22.57 -24.34
N GLY A 557 16.63 23.10 -24.01
CA GLY A 557 16.22 23.34 -22.62
C GLY A 557 16.78 24.63 -22.01
N LYS A 558 17.39 25.52 -22.80
CA LYS A 558 18.04 26.74 -22.29
C LYS A 558 17.08 27.66 -21.53
N VAL A 559 15.88 27.90 -22.07
CA VAL A 559 14.91 28.85 -21.50
C VAL A 559 14.40 28.34 -20.15
N ILE A 560 14.00 27.07 -20.07
CA ILE A 560 13.53 26.50 -18.80
C ILE A 560 14.65 26.44 -17.75
N GLN A 561 15.90 26.17 -18.14
CA GLN A 561 17.04 26.21 -17.22
C GLN A 561 17.34 27.62 -16.71
N GLU A 562 17.23 28.64 -17.56
CA GLU A 562 17.37 30.06 -17.18
C GLU A 562 16.30 30.44 -16.16
N ILE A 563 15.03 30.14 -16.43
CA ILE A 563 13.92 30.42 -15.50
C ILE A 563 14.16 29.73 -14.15
N GLN A 564 14.52 28.44 -14.17
CA GLN A 564 14.78 27.66 -12.95
C GLN A 564 15.94 28.24 -12.14
N SER A 565 17.03 28.64 -12.80
CA SER A 565 18.21 29.24 -12.17
C SER A 565 17.88 30.60 -11.54
N GLU A 566 17.26 31.51 -12.29
CA GLU A 566 16.92 32.86 -11.81
C GLU A 566 15.91 32.86 -10.66
N THR A 567 14.98 31.91 -10.69
CA THR A 567 13.91 31.80 -9.70
C THR A 567 14.22 30.80 -8.59
N GLU A 568 15.32 30.05 -8.66
CA GLU A 568 15.61 28.93 -7.76
C GLU A 568 14.39 28.00 -7.59
N THR A 569 13.73 27.70 -8.70
CA THR A 569 12.60 26.76 -8.75
C THR A 569 12.97 25.56 -9.61
N ASN A 570 12.28 24.45 -9.39
CA ASN A 570 12.33 23.30 -10.28
C ASN A 570 11.03 23.28 -11.10
N ILE A 571 11.13 23.18 -12.41
CA ILE A 571 10.00 23.27 -13.34
C ILE A 571 9.94 21.96 -14.12
N VAL A 572 8.88 21.20 -13.89
CA VAL A 572 8.59 19.95 -14.61
C VAL A 572 7.49 20.22 -15.61
N ILE A 573 7.68 19.79 -16.85
CA ILE A 573 6.69 19.94 -17.93
C ILE A 573 6.34 18.54 -18.45
N GLU A 574 5.05 18.21 -18.38
CA GLU A 574 4.51 16.98 -18.94
C GLU A 574 3.43 17.30 -19.98
N GLU A 575 3.44 16.58 -21.10
CA GLU A 575 2.35 16.63 -22.05
C GLU A 575 1.25 15.65 -21.61
N LYS A 576 0.06 16.17 -21.27
CA LYS A 576 -1.12 15.36 -20.93
C LYS A 576 -2.35 15.94 -21.62
N ASN A 577 -3.17 15.09 -22.23
CA ASN A 577 -4.43 15.46 -22.89
C ASN A 577 -4.28 16.64 -23.88
N ASN A 578 -3.22 16.64 -24.72
CA ASN A 578 -2.89 17.72 -25.65
C ASN A 578 -2.68 19.11 -25.00
N LYS A 579 -2.29 19.14 -23.72
CA LYS A 579 -1.89 20.35 -22.98
C LYS A 579 -0.55 20.12 -22.31
N GLY A 580 0.21 21.20 -22.11
CA GLY A 580 1.40 21.19 -21.27
C GLY A 580 1.00 21.44 -19.82
N ASN A 581 1.18 20.44 -18.97
CA ASN A 581 1.05 20.59 -17.52
C ASN A 581 2.41 20.99 -16.97
N ILE A 582 2.49 22.17 -16.37
CA ILE A 582 3.71 22.70 -15.78
C ILE A 582 3.56 22.67 -14.27
N GLU A 583 4.46 21.96 -13.60
CA GLU A 583 4.61 21.96 -12.15
C GLU A 583 5.83 22.83 -11.78
N ILE A 584 5.61 23.91 -11.03
CA ILE A 584 6.66 24.79 -10.51
C ILE A 584 6.82 24.52 -9.03
N ILE A 585 7.99 24.04 -8.63
CA ILE A 585 8.31 23.64 -7.26
C ILE A 585 9.32 24.63 -6.67
N GLY A 586 9.05 25.14 -5.47
CA GLY A 586 10.01 25.98 -4.74
C GLY A 586 9.61 26.19 -3.27
N LYS A 587 10.50 26.80 -2.48
CA LYS A 587 10.21 27.13 -1.07
C LYS A 587 9.59 28.54 -0.91
N ASN A 588 10.00 29.48 -1.77
CA ASN A 588 9.62 30.88 -1.70
C ASN A 588 8.51 31.24 -2.70
N ILE A 589 7.34 31.66 -2.20
CA ILE A 589 6.16 32.04 -3.00
C ILE A 589 6.49 33.18 -3.96
N LYS A 590 7.33 34.15 -3.56
CA LYS A 590 7.69 35.28 -4.42
C LYS A 590 8.48 34.81 -5.64
N LYS A 591 9.38 33.84 -5.47
CA LYS A 591 10.18 33.29 -6.57
C LYS A 591 9.34 32.40 -7.48
N ILE A 592 8.45 31.58 -6.91
CA ILE A 592 7.46 30.81 -7.68
C ILE A 592 6.59 31.75 -8.52
N LYS A 593 6.11 32.86 -7.95
CA LYS A 593 5.32 33.84 -8.70
C LYS A 593 6.08 34.43 -9.87
N LYS A 594 7.37 34.77 -9.69
CA LYS A 594 8.23 35.21 -10.80
C LYS A 594 8.33 34.15 -11.91
N ALA A 595 8.50 32.87 -11.56
CA ALA A 595 8.52 31.78 -12.54
C ALA A 595 7.18 31.67 -13.29
N ILE A 596 6.06 31.75 -12.57
CA ILE A 596 4.71 31.74 -13.17
C ILE A 596 4.55 32.90 -14.15
N ASP A 597 4.90 34.12 -13.73
CA ASP A 597 4.75 35.33 -14.54
C ASP A 597 5.62 35.22 -15.81
N ARG A 598 6.86 34.71 -15.68
CA ARG A 598 7.76 34.47 -16.81
C ARG A 598 7.21 33.45 -17.82
N ILE A 599 6.59 32.37 -17.34
CA ILE A 599 5.96 31.38 -18.21
C ILE A 599 4.69 31.94 -18.86
N LYS A 600 3.91 32.74 -18.14
CA LYS A 600 2.72 33.43 -18.68
C LYS A 600 3.08 34.45 -19.75
N GLU A 601 4.22 35.13 -19.63
CA GLU A 601 4.75 36.02 -20.69
C GLU A 601 5.03 35.23 -21.97
N ILE A 602 5.71 34.08 -21.86
CA ILE A 602 6.06 33.21 -23.00
C ILE A 602 4.81 32.60 -23.64
N THR A 603 3.83 32.23 -22.82
CA THR A 603 2.60 31.55 -23.25
C THR A 603 1.44 32.51 -23.52
N PHE A 604 1.75 33.80 -23.62
CA PHE A 604 0.75 34.84 -23.82
C PHE A 604 0.07 34.69 -25.19
N VAL A 605 -1.25 34.51 -25.17
CA VAL A 605 -2.09 34.52 -26.36
C VAL A 605 -3.00 35.76 -26.31
N PRO A 606 -2.95 36.64 -27.33
CA PRO A 606 -3.81 37.81 -27.39
C PRO A 606 -5.27 37.45 -27.70
N GLU A 607 -6.19 37.89 -26.85
CA GLU A 607 -7.64 37.78 -27.02
C GLU A 607 -8.20 38.87 -27.94
N ILE A 608 -9.00 38.48 -28.93
CA ILE A 608 -9.64 39.40 -29.88
C ILE A 608 -10.55 40.37 -29.12
N GLY A 609 -10.43 41.65 -29.42
CA GLY A 609 -11.22 42.73 -28.82
C GLY A 609 -10.66 43.28 -27.51
N LYS A 610 -9.63 42.67 -26.94
CA LYS A 610 -8.99 43.16 -25.71
C LYS A 610 -8.02 44.30 -26.00
N ILE A 611 -7.92 45.23 -25.05
CA ILE A 611 -7.02 46.39 -25.11
C ILE A 611 -5.73 46.02 -24.38
N TYR A 612 -4.60 46.30 -25.02
CA TYR A 612 -3.27 46.07 -24.49
C TYR A 612 -2.47 47.37 -24.49
N LYS A 613 -1.63 47.55 -23.46
CA LYS A 613 -0.57 48.56 -23.48
C LYS A 613 0.59 48.01 -24.28
N ALA A 614 0.89 48.64 -25.41
CA ALA A 614 1.91 48.20 -26.34
C ALA A 614 3.06 49.20 -26.43
N LYS A 615 4.29 48.70 -26.44
CA LYS A 615 5.48 49.53 -26.61
C LYS A 615 5.89 49.59 -28.08
N VAL A 616 6.09 50.78 -28.63
CA VAL A 616 6.58 50.96 -30.00
C VAL A 616 8.03 50.50 -30.09
N LYS A 617 8.30 49.46 -30.91
CA LYS A 617 9.64 48.88 -31.12
C LYS A 617 10.33 49.45 -32.33
N SER A 618 9.60 49.55 -33.44
CA SER A 618 10.11 50.10 -34.69
C SER A 618 8.99 50.75 -35.49
N ILE A 619 9.36 51.74 -36.29
CA ILE A 619 8.46 52.46 -37.18
C ILE A 619 8.94 52.21 -38.62
N LYS A 620 7.99 51.99 -39.52
CA LYS A 620 8.18 51.83 -40.97
C LYS A 620 7.13 52.68 -41.68
N ASP A 621 7.35 53.02 -42.94
CA ASP A 621 6.47 53.92 -43.71
C ASP A 621 4.98 53.49 -43.73
N PHE A 622 4.70 52.18 -43.62
CA PHE A 622 3.35 51.61 -43.65
C PHE A 622 2.74 51.33 -42.27
N GLY A 623 3.49 51.46 -41.17
CA GLY A 623 2.98 51.21 -39.83
C GLY A 623 4.05 51.10 -38.75
N ALA A 624 3.61 50.99 -37.49
CA ALA A 624 4.48 50.77 -36.35
C ALA A 624 4.38 49.32 -35.87
N PHE A 625 5.53 48.69 -35.60
CA PHE A 625 5.56 47.42 -34.88
C PHE A 625 5.54 47.70 -33.38
N VAL A 626 4.51 47.19 -32.72
CA VAL A 626 4.29 47.39 -31.30
C VAL A 626 4.28 46.06 -30.57
N GLU A 627 4.98 46.01 -29.44
CA GLU A 627 5.09 44.83 -28.58
C GLU A 627 3.99 44.89 -27.52
N ILE A 628 3.02 43.98 -27.57
CA ILE A 628 1.90 43.91 -26.61
C ILE A 628 2.20 43.01 -25.40
N SER A 629 3.17 42.11 -25.54
CA SER A 629 3.76 41.27 -24.49
C SER A 629 5.17 40.90 -24.96
N LYS A 630 6.04 40.51 -24.03
CA LYS A 630 7.47 40.27 -24.31
C LYS A 630 7.64 39.21 -25.43
N GLY A 631 8.16 39.63 -26.58
CA GLY A 631 8.33 38.79 -27.78
C GLY A 631 7.07 38.59 -28.65
N VAL A 632 5.94 39.22 -28.31
CA VAL A 632 4.70 39.21 -29.10
C VAL A 632 4.50 40.59 -29.73
N GLU A 633 4.90 40.69 -31.00
CA GLU A 633 4.82 41.91 -31.79
C GLU A 633 3.65 41.85 -32.79
N GLY A 634 2.94 42.97 -32.92
CA GLY A 634 1.89 43.14 -33.92
C GLY A 634 2.08 44.41 -34.74
N LEU A 635 1.53 44.41 -35.94
CA LEU A 635 1.56 45.59 -36.82
C LEU A 635 0.38 46.50 -36.48
N LEU A 636 0.69 47.71 -36.04
CA LEU A 636 -0.24 48.83 -36.01
C LEU A 636 -0.12 49.58 -37.36
N HIS A 637 -1.02 49.25 -38.28
CA HIS A 637 -1.02 49.86 -39.62
C HIS A 637 -1.31 51.36 -39.54
N ILE A 638 -0.73 52.17 -40.44
CA ILE A 638 -0.87 53.64 -40.42
C ILE A 638 -2.33 54.12 -40.39
N SER A 639 -3.23 53.39 -41.06
CA SER A 639 -4.68 53.68 -41.10
C SER A 639 -5.43 53.37 -39.80
N GLU A 640 -4.80 52.63 -38.89
CA GLU A 640 -5.36 52.16 -37.62
C GLU A 640 -4.78 52.92 -36.41
N ILE A 641 -3.95 53.96 -36.65
CA ILE A 641 -3.37 54.80 -35.59
C ILE A 641 -4.40 55.83 -35.08
N ARG A 642 -5.04 56.58 -35.98
CA ARG A 642 -6.09 57.58 -35.65
C ARG A 642 -7.07 57.80 -36.81
N TRP A 643 -8.10 58.61 -36.57
CA TRP A 643 -9.14 58.92 -37.56
C TRP A 643 -8.70 59.85 -38.71
N LYS A 644 -7.71 60.73 -38.47
CA LYS A 644 -7.14 61.63 -39.49
C LYS A 644 -6.09 60.88 -40.32
N ARG A 645 -6.00 61.18 -41.61
CA ARG A 645 -4.93 60.66 -42.49
C ARG A 645 -3.58 61.27 -42.06
N LEU A 646 -2.63 60.41 -41.73
CA LEU A 646 -1.25 60.77 -41.40
C LEU A 646 -0.38 60.65 -42.65
N ASN A 647 0.54 61.59 -42.83
CA ASN A 647 1.54 61.55 -43.90
C ASN A 647 2.82 60.83 -43.41
N LYS A 648 3.19 61.02 -42.15
CA LYS A 648 4.27 60.32 -41.45
C LYS A 648 3.79 59.78 -40.11
N ILE A 649 4.31 58.64 -39.68
CA ILE A 649 3.92 57.99 -38.41
C ILE A 649 4.58 58.69 -37.22
N GLU A 650 5.76 59.26 -37.45
CA GLU A 650 6.56 60.04 -36.51
C GLU A 650 5.84 61.31 -36.02
N GLU A 651 4.76 61.73 -36.69
CA GLU A 651 3.89 62.83 -36.24
C GLU A 651 3.10 62.47 -34.96
N GLU A 652 2.93 61.18 -34.66
CA GLU A 652 2.00 60.71 -33.62
C GLU A 652 2.59 59.61 -32.72
N LEU A 653 3.66 58.93 -33.15
CA LEU A 653 4.31 57.84 -32.41
C LEU A 653 5.82 57.98 -32.49
N ASN A 654 6.50 57.85 -31.34
CA ASN A 654 7.95 57.72 -31.26
C ASN A 654 8.34 56.30 -30.84
N ILE A 655 9.55 55.88 -31.22
CA ILE A 655 10.12 54.62 -30.75
C ILE A 655 10.26 54.68 -29.22
N GLY A 656 9.69 53.69 -28.54
CA GLY A 656 9.68 53.61 -27.08
C GLY A 656 8.36 54.03 -26.43
N ASP A 657 7.45 54.68 -27.16
CA ASP A 657 6.15 55.10 -26.63
C ASP A 657 5.30 53.91 -26.17
N ILE A 658 4.55 54.10 -25.08
CA ILE A 658 3.58 53.13 -24.57
C ILE A 658 2.18 53.63 -24.93
N ILE A 659 1.52 52.93 -25.84
CA ILE A 659 0.19 53.27 -26.35
C ILE A 659 -0.83 52.17 -26.08
N GLU A 660 -2.10 52.52 -25.98
CA GLU A 660 -3.18 51.53 -25.90
C GLU A 660 -3.65 51.12 -27.29
N VAL A 661 -3.70 49.81 -27.55
CA VAL A 661 -4.12 49.22 -28.81
C VAL A 661 -5.11 48.09 -28.57
N LYS A 662 -6.14 47.99 -29.39
CA LYS A 662 -7.10 46.89 -29.40
C LYS A 662 -6.63 45.81 -30.37
N PHE A 663 -6.61 44.55 -29.92
CA PHE A 663 -6.32 43.43 -30.82
C PHE A 663 -7.53 43.09 -31.68
N MET A 664 -7.36 43.18 -33.00
CA MET A 664 -8.44 43.00 -33.98
C MET A 664 -8.44 41.59 -34.60
N GLY A 665 -7.56 40.69 -34.15
CA GLY A 665 -7.38 39.35 -34.68
C GLY A 665 -6.16 39.20 -35.58
N ILE A 666 -6.08 38.05 -36.26
CA ILE A 666 -4.98 37.70 -37.16
C ILE A 666 -5.48 37.83 -38.60
N ASP A 667 -4.70 38.50 -39.45
CA ASP A 667 -4.98 38.57 -40.88
C ASP A 667 -4.78 37.18 -41.51
N ILE A 668 -5.85 36.64 -42.11
CA ILE A 668 -5.91 35.30 -42.69
C ILE A 668 -4.89 35.14 -43.83
N LYS A 669 -4.59 36.20 -44.59
CA LYS A 669 -3.64 36.13 -45.72
C LYS A 669 -2.18 36.13 -45.27
N ASN A 670 -1.86 36.93 -44.27
CA ASN A 670 -0.47 37.21 -43.88
C ASN A 670 -0.04 36.54 -42.57
N LYS A 671 -0.99 35.90 -41.84
CA LYS A 671 -0.81 35.36 -40.47
C LYS A 671 -0.23 36.37 -39.47
N LYS A 672 -0.35 37.67 -39.76
CA LYS A 672 0.15 38.76 -38.90
C LYS A 672 -0.96 39.31 -38.01
N MET A 673 -0.58 39.71 -36.81
CA MET A 673 -1.49 40.32 -35.84
C MET A 673 -1.89 41.73 -36.28
N LYS A 674 -3.21 42.00 -36.27
CA LYS A 674 -3.77 43.31 -36.58
C LYS A 674 -4.13 44.04 -35.28
N LEU A 675 -3.56 45.23 -35.09
CA LEU A 675 -3.80 46.09 -33.92
C LEU A 675 -4.42 47.41 -34.36
N SER A 676 -5.27 48.01 -33.51
CA SER A 676 -5.88 49.32 -33.78
C SER A 676 -5.91 50.22 -32.54
N ARG A 677 -5.35 51.42 -32.66
CA ARG A 677 -5.47 52.53 -31.68
C ARG A 677 -6.66 53.41 -32.02
N LYS A 678 -6.97 53.55 -33.32
CA LYS A 678 -8.07 54.36 -33.85
C LYS A 678 -9.42 54.05 -33.22
N ILE A 679 -9.74 52.77 -33.02
CA ILE A 679 -11.02 52.33 -32.42
C ILE A 679 -11.19 52.78 -30.96
N LEU A 680 -10.08 53.09 -30.27
CA LEU A 680 -10.08 53.58 -28.89
C LEU A 680 -10.19 55.10 -28.80
N LEU A 681 -9.96 55.81 -29.90
CA LEU A 681 -10.05 57.26 -29.96
C LEU A 681 -11.49 57.68 -30.30
N PRO A 682 -12.04 58.73 -29.67
CA PRO A 682 -13.35 59.25 -30.01
C PRO A 682 -13.42 59.57 -31.50
N ARG A 683 -14.49 59.11 -32.15
CA ARG A 683 -14.70 59.34 -33.58
C ARG A 683 -15.00 60.83 -33.77
N PRO A 684 -14.17 61.58 -34.52
CA PRO A 684 -14.49 62.95 -34.86
C PRO A 684 -15.77 62.94 -35.71
N ASN A 685 -16.69 63.84 -35.39
CA ASN A 685 -17.97 64.00 -36.09
C ASN A 685 -17.78 64.26 -37.58
#